data_AF-A0A7J2PM33-F1
#
_entry.id   AF-A0A7J2PM33-F1
#
_cell.length_a   1.000
_cell.length_b   1.000
_cell.length_c   1.000
_cell.angle_alpha   90.00
_cell.angle_beta   90.00
_cell.angle_gamma   90.00
#
_symmetry.space_group_name_H-M   'P 1'
#
loop_
_entity.id
_entity.type
_entity.pdbx_description
1 polymer ?
#
loop_
_entity_poly.entity_id
_entity_poly.type
_entity_poly.pdbx_seq_one_letter_code
_entity_poly.pdbx_strand_id
1 'polypeptide(L)'
;DNSKSYNVSGNIADGNFYGFYIRGLSSNFTIWNNVATDNALYGFYIWQDCTYITIRNNTASNVDTSTQEYGIYLKDNNDYNSIYNNILVDNNQYGIYLEDNSDNNTITNNFVLNGANGIGLYRSNNNSVFANTVITSTVNGLYLEQSNGSHIIGNIFGGGVAGISEINSRYNEFTINIDNGICSPILIDNNGGTSGAYTWSEIVSFIPWITQNSPFMIQDLIIDAKGGSYGIKIIDSVTEFIIQNLTIYNASTGIMLISSSNGNITGNSLNLNDIGINLDASASNIITYNIIDSSSNYGILLEDSSNDNIITANILTNNLLSIQETNCVGNILIMNLIDGIYSSLFIDDNGGSSGAMTWAEAALFNWCSGTGTQNDPYLISNLIFDDYILESSVNIRDSNTNFLILDCTIYNTQTGIQDAAIKLQNVENGVIKGSDSSNSVGYGIYLWNSNSNSLIANIVNSNSDNGIHLYNSDQNNITGNFIYYNLGSGIFLEGSSNNSITGNTINNNQESGINLKQGDHNDILDNIANYNTLNGLTIENSDLNNISDNSAMYNDNNGISLLLSDTNNFTRNTVNLNSQNGMELDTSNYNTITQNTIQNNTKDIILVNCIVNFIYNNTLTKVLPPIPGGVDGADGADGADGADGADGVDGADGADGADGAGGADGAGGADGADGVADTGAFSIAVIAVIIGAVVAGISIFLHFQMSKKNRDLNDMIRRLKTSIKAPKPAQPNMKAPIKNTQAKKKAGKKKEDIKKPVKEIEAIKEPTKKVPIKKTQVKKKPAKKTQATKKS
;
A
#
# COMPACT_ATOMS: atom_id res chain seq x y z
N ASP A 1 22.74 -23.65 -54.27
CA ASP A 1 22.31 -23.17 -55.60
C ASP A 1 21.29 -24.14 -56.15
N ASN A 2 20.02 -23.72 -56.28
CA ASN A 2 18.89 -24.56 -56.70
C ASN A 2 18.81 -25.91 -55.94
N SER A 3 19.16 -25.91 -54.65
CA SER A 3 19.46 -27.10 -53.85
C SER A 3 18.29 -27.46 -52.93
N LYS A 4 17.88 -28.73 -52.89
CA LYS A 4 16.70 -29.17 -52.13
C LYS A 4 17.01 -30.29 -51.15
N SER A 5 16.44 -30.22 -49.95
CA SER A 5 16.56 -31.25 -48.89
C SER A 5 18.00 -31.48 -48.38
N TYR A 6 18.71 -30.40 -48.04
CA TYR A 6 20.08 -30.44 -47.50
C TYR A 6 20.14 -29.83 -46.09
N ASN A 7 21.08 -30.32 -45.27
CA ASN A 7 21.37 -29.79 -43.93
C ASN A 7 22.87 -29.44 -43.83
N VAL A 8 23.19 -28.32 -43.19
CA VAL A 8 24.56 -27.81 -42.97
C VAL A 8 24.73 -27.46 -41.48
N SER A 9 25.70 -28.09 -40.82
CA SER A 9 25.90 -27.93 -39.38
C SER A 9 27.32 -28.20 -38.89
N GLY A 10 27.74 -27.50 -37.83
CA GLY A 10 29.04 -27.66 -37.20
C GLY A 10 30.21 -27.01 -37.95
N ASN A 11 29.92 -26.06 -38.85
CA ASN A 11 30.93 -25.42 -39.71
C ASN A 11 31.30 -24.03 -39.19
N ILE A 12 32.53 -23.60 -39.48
CA ILE A 12 33.01 -22.24 -39.24
C ILE A 12 33.34 -21.63 -40.61
N ALA A 13 32.81 -20.44 -40.88
CA ALA A 13 33.08 -19.65 -42.09
C ALA A 13 33.69 -18.31 -41.67
N ASP A 14 35.02 -18.26 -41.71
CA ASP A 14 35.84 -17.17 -41.17
C ASP A 14 36.54 -16.39 -42.30
N GLY A 15 36.50 -15.05 -42.26
CA GLY A 15 37.26 -14.17 -43.18
C GLY A 15 36.88 -14.24 -44.67
N ASN A 16 35.69 -14.74 -45.02
CA ASN A 16 35.25 -14.88 -46.42
C ASN A 16 34.55 -13.62 -46.92
N PHE A 17 34.18 -13.55 -48.20
CA PHE A 17 33.32 -12.45 -48.70
C PHE A 17 31.86 -12.62 -48.22
N TYR A 18 31.37 -13.85 -48.25
CA TYR A 18 30.13 -14.30 -47.59
C TYR A 18 30.45 -15.57 -46.80
N GLY A 19 29.92 -15.72 -45.59
CA GLY A 19 30.14 -16.92 -44.76
C GLY A 19 29.39 -18.14 -45.31
N PHE A 20 28.07 -18.14 -45.17
CA PHE A 20 27.17 -19.17 -45.72
C PHE A 20 26.26 -18.55 -46.78
N TYR A 21 26.25 -19.12 -48.00
CA TYR A 21 25.53 -18.55 -49.14
C TYR A 21 24.61 -19.58 -49.80
N ILE A 22 23.30 -19.31 -49.81
CA ILE A 22 22.28 -20.09 -50.52
C ILE A 22 21.63 -19.20 -51.58
N ARG A 23 21.33 -19.76 -52.76
CA ARG A 23 20.66 -19.01 -53.83
C ARG A 23 19.79 -19.81 -54.79
N GLY A 24 18.94 -19.12 -55.53
CA GLY A 24 18.05 -19.68 -56.56
C GLY A 24 16.90 -20.49 -55.96
N LEU A 25 16.28 -21.38 -56.73
CA LEU A 25 15.11 -22.18 -56.33
C LEU A 25 15.44 -23.32 -55.34
N SER A 26 16.23 -23.01 -54.31
CA SER A 26 16.61 -23.86 -53.20
C SER A 26 15.49 -23.91 -52.17
N SER A 27 15.18 -25.09 -51.63
CA SER A 27 14.14 -25.19 -50.60
C SER A 27 14.24 -26.42 -49.70
N ASN A 28 13.60 -26.35 -48.53
CA ASN A 28 13.67 -27.37 -47.48
C ASN A 28 15.12 -27.60 -47.04
N PHE A 29 15.75 -26.58 -46.47
CA PHE A 29 17.18 -26.57 -46.12
C PHE A 29 17.36 -26.17 -44.65
N THR A 30 18.20 -26.88 -43.88
CA THR A 30 18.50 -26.48 -42.48
C THR A 30 19.96 -26.07 -42.31
N ILE A 31 20.20 -24.82 -41.89
CA ILE A 31 21.50 -24.31 -41.45
C ILE A 31 21.46 -24.23 -39.92
N TRP A 32 22.24 -25.05 -39.20
CA TRP A 32 22.24 -25.01 -37.74
C TRP A 32 23.56 -25.32 -37.03
N ASN A 33 23.79 -24.69 -35.87
CA ASN A 33 25.03 -24.81 -35.10
C ASN A 33 26.29 -24.49 -35.95
N ASN A 34 26.25 -23.41 -36.75
CA ASN A 34 27.41 -22.92 -37.50
C ASN A 34 27.85 -21.53 -36.98
N VAL A 35 29.09 -21.16 -37.28
CA VAL A 35 29.69 -19.86 -36.90
C VAL A 35 30.14 -19.13 -38.16
N ALA A 36 29.79 -17.85 -38.31
CA ALA A 36 30.25 -16.97 -39.38
C ALA A 36 30.96 -15.75 -38.79
N THR A 37 32.29 -15.68 -38.93
CA THR A 37 33.13 -14.64 -38.32
C THR A 37 33.86 -13.79 -39.34
N ASP A 38 33.93 -12.47 -39.08
CA ASP A 38 34.72 -11.48 -39.82
C ASP A 38 34.61 -11.58 -41.36
N ASN A 39 33.44 -11.93 -41.87
CA ASN A 39 33.20 -12.00 -43.31
C ASN A 39 32.98 -10.60 -43.88
N ALA A 40 33.52 -10.30 -45.06
CA ALA A 40 33.64 -8.95 -45.58
C ALA A 40 32.31 -8.24 -45.94
N LEU A 41 31.19 -8.95 -45.96
CA LEU A 41 29.84 -8.40 -46.10
C LEU A 41 28.80 -9.15 -45.26
N TYR A 42 28.60 -10.45 -45.50
CA TYR A 42 27.44 -11.20 -44.97
C TYR A 42 27.84 -12.47 -44.22
N GLY A 43 27.29 -12.69 -43.03
CA GLY A 43 27.45 -13.95 -42.29
C GLY A 43 26.67 -15.10 -42.91
N PHE A 44 25.34 -14.96 -42.99
CA PHE A 44 24.42 -15.88 -43.65
C PHE A 44 23.60 -15.13 -44.71
N TYR A 45 23.82 -15.45 -45.99
CA TYR A 45 23.14 -14.79 -47.12
C TYR A 45 22.26 -15.77 -47.89
N ILE A 46 20.97 -15.45 -47.97
CA ILE A 46 19.95 -16.17 -48.74
C ILE A 46 19.47 -15.23 -49.86
N TRP A 47 19.64 -15.65 -51.11
CA TRP A 47 19.41 -14.77 -52.25
C TRP A 47 18.57 -15.41 -53.36
N GLN A 48 17.59 -14.67 -53.87
CA GLN A 48 16.78 -15.02 -55.03
C GLN A 48 15.97 -16.32 -54.85
N ASP A 49 14.66 -16.17 -54.65
CA ASP A 49 13.63 -17.21 -54.81
C ASP A 49 13.81 -18.47 -53.90
N CYS A 50 14.47 -18.34 -52.73
CA CYS A 50 14.64 -19.44 -51.76
C CYS A 50 13.45 -19.55 -50.80
N THR A 51 12.98 -20.78 -50.51
CA THR A 51 11.79 -21.00 -49.65
C THR A 51 11.97 -22.14 -48.66
N TYR A 52 11.31 -22.09 -47.50
CA TYR A 52 11.42 -23.12 -46.45
C TYR A 52 12.87 -23.41 -46.02
N ILE A 53 13.70 -22.37 -45.96
CA ILE A 53 15.04 -22.39 -45.36
C ILE A 53 14.88 -22.17 -43.84
N THR A 54 15.51 -23.02 -43.03
CA THR A 54 15.59 -22.87 -41.57
C THR A 54 17.01 -22.49 -41.18
N ILE A 55 17.19 -21.34 -40.53
CA ILE A 55 18.48 -20.85 -40.01
C ILE A 55 18.36 -20.79 -38.49
N ARG A 56 18.99 -21.74 -37.77
CA ARG A 56 18.81 -21.83 -36.31
C ARG A 56 20.06 -22.14 -35.49
N ASN A 57 20.15 -21.62 -34.27
CA ASN A 57 21.27 -21.86 -33.35
C ASN A 57 22.66 -21.48 -33.95
N ASN A 58 22.73 -20.54 -34.91
CA ASN A 58 24.00 -20.12 -35.52
C ASN A 58 24.55 -18.85 -34.84
N THR A 59 25.85 -18.63 -34.94
CA THR A 59 26.51 -17.37 -34.51
C THR A 59 27.00 -16.59 -35.72
N ALA A 60 26.78 -15.27 -35.78
CA ALA A 60 27.38 -14.40 -36.80
C ALA A 60 27.95 -13.12 -36.16
N SER A 61 29.26 -12.90 -36.26
CA SER A 61 29.91 -11.80 -35.55
C SER A 61 31.19 -11.25 -36.17
N ASN A 62 31.46 -9.97 -35.96
CA ASN A 62 32.81 -9.41 -36.09
C ASN A 62 33.56 -9.56 -34.77
N VAL A 63 34.81 -10.00 -34.82
CA VAL A 63 35.71 -10.14 -33.65
C VAL A 63 36.94 -9.26 -33.82
N ASP A 64 37.56 -9.24 -35.00
CA ASP A 64 38.87 -8.61 -35.22
C ASP A 64 38.84 -7.40 -36.19
N THR A 65 37.90 -7.35 -37.12
CA THR A 65 38.02 -6.49 -38.34
C THR A 65 36.90 -5.48 -38.54
N SER A 66 35.72 -5.66 -37.93
CA SER A 66 34.52 -4.84 -38.17
C SER A 66 34.13 -4.74 -39.66
N THR A 67 34.16 -5.84 -40.42
CA THR A 67 33.80 -5.84 -41.85
C THR A 67 32.42 -6.39 -42.16
N GLN A 68 31.89 -7.31 -41.36
CA GLN A 68 30.58 -7.94 -41.60
C GLN A 68 29.46 -6.90 -41.41
N GLU A 69 28.76 -6.58 -42.49
CA GLU A 69 27.68 -5.61 -42.52
C GLU A 69 26.35 -6.22 -42.05
N TYR A 70 26.09 -7.48 -42.41
CA TYR A 70 24.82 -8.16 -42.10
C TYR A 70 25.07 -9.54 -41.48
N GLY A 71 24.46 -9.82 -40.33
CA GLY A 71 24.54 -11.13 -39.68
C GLY A 71 23.79 -12.20 -40.46
N ILE A 72 22.49 -11.97 -40.70
CA ILE A 72 21.62 -12.79 -41.56
C ILE A 72 20.90 -11.87 -42.55
N TYR A 73 20.94 -12.19 -43.83
CA TYR A 73 20.37 -11.37 -44.91
C TYR A 73 19.57 -12.24 -45.89
N LEU A 74 18.30 -11.91 -46.08
CA LEU A 74 17.39 -12.47 -47.09
C LEU A 74 17.08 -11.38 -48.13
N LYS A 75 17.36 -11.64 -49.41
CA LYS A 75 17.16 -10.66 -50.50
C LYS A 75 16.54 -11.27 -51.77
N ASP A 76 15.55 -10.59 -52.33
CA ASP A 76 14.83 -10.93 -53.57
C ASP A 76 13.97 -12.20 -53.43
N ASN A 77 12.70 -12.02 -53.05
CA ASN A 77 11.63 -13.06 -53.04
C ASN A 77 11.91 -14.32 -52.19
N ASN A 78 12.48 -14.19 -50.98
CA ASN A 78 12.70 -15.35 -50.11
C ASN A 78 11.55 -15.52 -49.11
N ASP A 79 10.63 -16.44 -49.39
CA ASP A 79 9.39 -16.59 -48.63
C ASP A 79 9.36 -17.83 -47.72
N TYR A 80 8.55 -17.76 -46.66
CA TYR A 80 8.27 -18.90 -45.77
C TYR A 80 9.52 -19.54 -45.11
N ASN A 81 10.53 -18.72 -44.80
CA ASN A 81 11.76 -19.13 -44.12
C ASN A 81 11.67 -18.88 -42.60
N SER A 82 12.45 -19.63 -41.82
CA SER A 82 12.43 -19.60 -40.36
C SER A 82 13.81 -19.32 -39.77
N ILE A 83 13.97 -18.20 -39.06
CA ILE A 83 15.22 -17.73 -38.48
C ILE A 83 15.08 -17.70 -36.96
N TYR A 84 15.73 -18.62 -36.22
CA TYR A 84 15.54 -18.69 -34.76
C TYR A 84 16.72 -19.13 -33.89
N ASN A 85 16.78 -18.67 -32.64
CA ASN A 85 17.86 -18.96 -31.68
C ASN A 85 19.27 -18.55 -32.18
N ASN A 86 19.40 -17.65 -33.15
CA ASN A 86 20.71 -17.21 -33.65
C ASN A 86 21.28 -16.07 -32.79
N ILE A 87 22.61 -15.99 -32.70
CA ILE A 87 23.36 -15.04 -31.86
C ILE A 87 24.20 -14.15 -32.79
N LEU A 88 23.86 -12.87 -32.87
CA LEU A 88 24.28 -11.97 -33.94
C LEU A 88 24.91 -10.71 -33.31
N VAL A 89 26.25 -10.61 -33.36
CA VAL A 89 27.02 -9.69 -32.52
C VAL A 89 27.93 -8.77 -33.34
N ASP A 90 27.94 -7.46 -33.06
CA ASP A 90 28.82 -6.46 -33.68
C ASP A 90 28.72 -6.41 -35.23
N ASN A 91 27.50 -6.58 -35.79
CA ASN A 91 27.28 -6.52 -37.25
C ASN A 91 26.99 -5.07 -37.68
N ASN A 92 27.76 -4.51 -38.62
CA ASN A 92 27.82 -3.06 -38.81
C ASN A 92 26.48 -2.40 -39.20
N GLN A 93 25.70 -3.01 -40.11
CA GLN A 93 24.45 -2.44 -40.61
C GLN A 93 23.21 -3.08 -39.97
N TYR A 94 23.10 -4.40 -39.99
CA TYR A 94 21.96 -5.14 -39.45
C TYR A 94 22.37 -6.48 -38.82
N GLY A 95 21.73 -6.84 -37.71
CA GLY A 95 21.75 -8.23 -37.23
C GLY A 95 21.01 -9.17 -38.19
N ILE A 96 19.74 -8.86 -38.45
CA ILE A 96 18.88 -9.58 -39.42
C ILE A 96 18.27 -8.57 -40.39
N TYR A 97 18.30 -8.85 -41.70
CA TYR A 97 17.69 -8.00 -42.72
C TYR A 97 16.92 -8.84 -43.76
N LEU A 98 15.66 -8.48 -44.00
CA LEU A 98 14.82 -9.02 -45.07
C LEU A 98 14.49 -7.90 -46.05
N GLU A 99 14.77 -8.12 -47.34
CA GLU A 99 14.67 -7.11 -48.39
C GLU A 99 13.94 -7.63 -49.64
N ASP A 100 13.19 -6.72 -50.29
CA ASP A 100 12.57 -6.84 -51.62
C ASP A 100 11.75 -8.14 -51.81
N ASN A 101 10.50 -8.08 -51.34
CA ASN A 101 9.47 -9.14 -51.38
C ASN A 101 9.86 -10.46 -50.70
N SER A 102 10.82 -10.46 -49.77
CA SER A 102 11.07 -11.63 -48.91
C SER A 102 9.97 -11.68 -47.83
N ASP A 103 8.84 -12.29 -48.13
CA ASP A 103 7.57 -12.15 -47.39
C ASP A 103 7.19 -13.44 -46.60
N ASN A 104 6.28 -13.32 -45.63
CA ASN A 104 5.76 -14.47 -44.85
C ASN A 104 6.83 -15.26 -44.06
N ASN A 105 7.96 -14.64 -43.71
CA ASN A 105 9.03 -15.28 -42.95
C ASN A 105 8.80 -15.19 -41.43
N THR A 106 9.39 -16.13 -40.69
CA THR A 106 9.36 -16.15 -39.22
C THR A 106 10.74 -15.86 -38.65
N ILE A 107 10.83 -14.87 -37.76
CA ILE A 107 12.05 -14.47 -37.05
C ILE A 107 11.76 -14.58 -35.55
N THR A 108 12.34 -15.56 -34.83
CA THR A 108 12.00 -15.77 -33.41
C THR A 108 13.16 -16.12 -32.48
N ASN A 109 13.13 -15.60 -31.25
CA ASN A 109 14.10 -15.90 -30.19
C ASN A 109 15.57 -15.72 -30.61
N ASN A 110 15.86 -14.78 -31.52
CA ASN A 110 17.23 -14.42 -31.89
C ASN A 110 17.76 -13.36 -30.92
N PHE A 111 19.05 -13.43 -30.60
CA PHE A 111 19.76 -12.44 -29.81
C PHE A 111 20.64 -11.59 -30.74
N VAL A 112 20.40 -10.28 -30.76
CA VAL A 112 21.19 -9.30 -31.53
C VAL A 112 21.82 -8.30 -30.59
N LEU A 113 23.12 -8.08 -30.71
CA LEU A 113 23.89 -7.16 -29.87
C LEU A 113 24.84 -6.33 -30.73
N ASN A 114 24.80 -5.00 -30.60
CA ASN A 114 25.65 -4.04 -31.32
C ASN A 114 25.49 -4.03 -32.86
N GLY A 115 25.28 -2.84 -33.42
CA GLY A 115 25.19 -2.60 -34.86
C GLY A 115 24.56 -1.24 -35.18
N ALA A 116 24.31 -0.91 -36.45
CA ALA A 116 23.45 0.23 -36.79
C ALA A 116 21.99 -0.06 -36.46
N ASN A 117 21.45 -1.17 -36.97
CA ASN A 117 20.10 -1.65 -36.67
C ASN A 117 20.11 -3.10 -36.19
N GLY A 118 19.08 -3.52 -35.44
CA GLY A 118 18.95 -4.90 -35.01
C GLY A 118 18.30 -5.80 -36.06
N ILE A 119 17.00 -5.63 -36.26
CA ILE A 119 16.19 -6.31 -37.28
C ILE A 119 15.65 -5.27 -38.26
N GLY A 120 15.74 -5.55 -39.56
CA GLY A 120 15.21 -4.69 -40.63
C GLY A 120 14.30 -5.43 -41.59
N LEU A 121 13.14 -4.83 -41.91
CA LEU A 121 12.17 -5.31 -42.90
C LEU A 121 11.96 -4.22 -43.96
N TYR A 122 12.52 -4.39 -45.16
CA TYR A 122 12.40 -3.44 -46.27
C TYR A 122 11.60 -4.04 -47.44
N ARG A 123 10.42 -3.48 -47.73
CA ARG A 123 9.44 -4.05 -48.69
C ARG A 123 9.20 -5.55 -48.47
N SER A 124 9.05 -5.93 -47.21
CA SER A 124 9.00 -7.32 -46.75
C SER A 124 7.76 -7.47 -45.86
N ASN A 125 6.72 -8.10 -46.38
CA ASN A 125 5.37 -8.09 -45.82
C ASN A 125 4.99 -9.40 -45.13
N ASN A 126 3.98 -9.32 -44.25
CA ASN A 126 3.35 -10.47 -43.58
C ASN A 126 4.31 -11.35 -42.76
N ASN A 127 5.42 -10.78 -42.28
CA ASN A 127 6.40 -11.52 -41.48
C ASN A 127 5.96 -11.64 -40.02
N SER A 128 6.43 -12.68 -39.34
CA SER A 128 6.19 -12.91 -37.91
C SER A 128 7.49 -12.74 -37.13
N VAL A 129 7.61 -11.67 -36.37
CA VAL A 129 8.81 -11.32 -35.59
C VAL A 129 8.46 -11.40 -34.10
N PHE A 130 8.91 -12.45 -33.39
CA PHE A 130 8.52 -12.63 -31.98
C PHE A 130 9.59 -13.19 -31.04
N ALA A 131 9.51 -12.87 -29.75
CA ALA A 131 10.49 -13.28 -28.72
C ALA A 131 11.96 -12.84 -28.95
N ASN A 132 12.26 -12.00 -29.96
CA ASN A 132 13.64 -11.62 -30.25
C ASN A 132 14.14 -10.58 -29.23
N THR A 133 15.43 -10.65 -28.91
CA THR A 133 16.10 -9.71 -28.01
C THR A 133 17.17 -8.95 -28.79
N VAL A 134 16.92 -7.66 -29.05
CA VAL A 134 17.86 -6.73 -29.66
C VAL A 134 18.33 -5.73 -28.61
N ILE A 135 19.64 -5.68 -28.41
CA ILE A 135 20.31 -4.79 -27.43
C ILE A 135 21.39 -3.96 -28.16
N THR A 136 21.60 -2.73 -27.68
CA THR A 136 22.69 -1.82 -28.10
C THR A 136 22.81 -1.56 -29.62
N SER A 137 21.70 -1.56 -30.36
CA SER A 137 21.69 -0.99 -31.71
C SER A 137 21.92 0.53 -31.64
N THR A 138 22.78 1.09 -32.49
CA THR A 138 23.13 2.52 -32.43
C THR A 138 22.09 3.43 -33.07
N VAL A 139 21.24 2.90 -33.95
CA VAL A 139 20.10 3.59 -34.58
C VAL A 139 18.78 2.97 -34.12
N ASN A 140 18.32 1.87 -34.74
CA ASN A 140 17.01 1.26 -34.44
C ASN A 140 17.12 -0.17 -33.94
N GLY A 141 16.32 -0.58 -32.95
CA GLY A 141 16.20 -1.99 -32.58
C GLY A 141 15.49 -2.82 -33.67
N LEU A 142 14.37 -2.29 -34.16
CA LEU A 142 13.59 -2.77 -35.29
C LEU A 142 13.33 -1.62 -36.27
N TYR A 143 13.54 -1.86 -37.57
CA TYR A 143 13.28 -0.90 -38.65
C TYR A 143 12.34 -1.51 -39.70
N LEU A 144 11.19 -0.89 -39.95
CA LEU A 144 10.27 -1.27 -41.02
C LEU A 144 10.13 -0.13 -42.03
N GLU A 145 10.49 -0.37 -43.29
CA GLU A 145 10.17 0.55 -44.38
C GLU A 145 9.39 -0.14 -45.51
N GLN A 146 8.25 0.44 -45.90
CA GLN A 146 7.38 -0.04 -46.99
C GLN A 146 6.89 -1.50 -46.79
N SER A 147 6.88 -1.97 -45.55
CA SER A 147 6.66 -3.37 -45.13
C SER A 147 5.35 -3.49 -44.35
N ASN A 148 4.40 -4.30 -44.81
CA ASN A 148 3.02 -4.25 -44.34
C ASN A 148 2.54 -5.57 -43.73
N GLY A 149 1.51 -5.54 -42.88
CA GLY A 149 0.80 -6.74 -42.41
C GLY A 149 1.62 -7.71 -41.54
N SER A 150 2.79 -7.29 -41.04
CA SER A 150 3.65 -8.13 -40.21
C SER A 150 3.18 -8.14 -38.75
N HIS A 151 3.38 -9.25 -38.05
CA HIS A 151 3.06 -9.40 -36.62
C HIS A 151 4.36 -9.32 -35.81
N ILE A 152 4.45 -8.35 -34.90
CA ILE A 152 5.61 -8.09 -34.06
C ILE A 152 5.16 -8.30 -32.61
N ILE A 153 5.60 -9.39 -31.95
CA ILE A 153 5.02 -9.85 -30.67
C ILE A 153 6.10 -10.20 -29.64
N GLY A 154 6.02 -9.70 -28.40
CA GLY A 154 6.86 -10.22 -27.30
C GLY A 154 8.37 -9.91 -27.39
N ASN A 155 8.80 -9.02 -28.29
CA ASN A 155 10.21 -8.73 -28.52
C ASN A 155 10.75 -7.65 -27.55
N ILE A 156 12.07 -7.61 -27.39
CA ILE A 156 12.81 -6.54 -26.72
C ILE A 156 13.64 -5.80 -27.77
N PHE A 157 13.42 -4.49 -27.92
CA PHE A 157 14.12 -3.65 -28.90
C PHE A 157 14.78 -2.44 -28.25
N GLY A 158 16.11 -2.51 -28.07
CA GLY A 158 16.95 -1.40 -27.63
C GLY A 158 17.73 -0.76 -28.80
N GLY A 159 17.43 0.50 -29.11
CA GLY A 159 18.11 1.28 -30.16
C GLY A 159 18.34 2.75 -29.78
N GLY A 160 19.51 3.28 -30.14
CA GLY A 160 20.00 4.61 -29.72
C GLY A 160 19.21 5.81 -30.26
N VAL A 161 18.43 5.63 -31.33
CA VAL A 161 17.47 6.62 -31.85
C VAL A 161 16.03 6.21 -31.55
N ALA A 162 15.69 4.93 -31.73
CA ALA A 162 14.41 4.33 -31.37
C ALA A 162 14.55 2.82 -31.10
N GLY A 163 13.71 2.22 -30.27
CA GLY A 163 13.61 0.76 -30.20
C GLY A 163 12.90 0.25 -31.45
N ILE A 164 11.70 0.77 -31.74
CA ILE A 164 10.94 0.48 -32.97
C ILE A 164 10.85 1.73 -33.86
N SER A 165 11.09 1.57 -35.16
CA SER A 165 10.93 2.62 -36.17
C SER A 165 10.12 2.10 -37.37
N GLU A 166 8.99 2.74 -37.66
CA GLU A 166 8.08 2.38 -38.76
C GLU A 166 7.94 3.55 -39.75
N ILE A 167 8.22 3.32 -41.04
CA ILE A 167 8.22 4.33 -42.10
C ILE A 167 7.45 3.80 -43.32
N ASN A 168 6.49 4.59 -43.83
CA ASN A 168 5.69 4.27 -45.04
C ASN A 168 5.01 2.88 -45.04
N SER A 169 4.84 2.30 -43.86
CA SER A 169 4.35 0.94 -43.60
C SER A 169 2.94 0.98 -42.99
N ARG A 170 2.18 -0.12 -43.06
CA ARG A 170 0.78 -0.18 -42.59
C ARG A 170 0.36 -1.57 -42.13
N TYR A 171 -0.64 -1.61 -41.26
CA TYR A 171 -1.30 -2.83 -40.77
C TYR A 171 -0.34 -3.80 -40.07
N ASN A 172 0.81 -3.33 -39.60
CA ASN A 172 1.68 -4.11 -38.73
C ASN A 172 1.09 -4.12 -37.31
N GLU A 173 1.17 -5.25 -36.63
CA GLU A 173 0.68 -5.44 -35.27
C GLU A 173 1.86 -5.40 -34.28
N PHE A 174 1.76 -4.66 -33.18
CA PHE A 174 2.85 -4.43 -32.21
C PHE A 174 2.44 -4.80 -30.78
N THR A 175 2.29 -6.09 -30.51
CA THR A 175 1.65 -6.61 -29.30
C THR A 175 2.68 -7.04 -28.25
N ILE A 176 2.62 -6.44 -27.05
CA ILE A 176 3.47 -6.76 -25.89
C ILE A 176 4.99 -6.71 -26.22
N ASN A 177 5.45 -5.62 -26.87
CA ASN A 177 6.87 -5.41 -27.16
C ASN A 177 7.47 -4.37 -26.22
N ILE A 178 8.75 -4.55 -25.87
CA ILE A 178 9.53 -3.60 -25.06
C ILE A 178 10.35 -2.70 -26.00
N ASP A 179 9.82 -1.51 -26.30
CA ASP A 179 10.46 -0.45 -27.10
C ASP A 179 11.28 0.47 -26.17
N ASN A 180 12.61 0.40 -26.27
CA ASN A 180 13.57 1.17 -25.45
C ASN A 180 13.30 1.11 -23.93
N GLY A 181 12.81 -0.02 -23.44
CA GLY A 181 12.51 -0.26 -22.02
C GLY A 181 11.08 0.08 -21.59
N ILE A 182 10.19 0.44 -22.53
CA ILE A 182 8.76 0.63 -22.29
C ILE A 182 7.98 -0.48 -23.01
N CYS A 183 7.25 -1.29 -22.27
CA CYS A 183 6.35 -2.31 -22.79
C CYS A 183 5.02 -1.70 -23.26
N SER A 184 4.46 -2.21 -24.36
CA SER A 184 3.05 -1.95 -24.70
C SER A 184 2.08 -2.71 -23.78
N PRO A 185 0.80 -2.28 -23.68
CA PRO A 185 -0.19 -2.95 -22.83
C PRO A 185 -0.35 -4.45 -23.08
N ILE A 186 -0.73 -5.17 -22.04
CA ILE A 186 -0.87 -6.64 -22.03
C ILE A 186 -2.35 -7.01 -21.90
N LEU A 187 -2.82 -7.91 -22.78
CA LEU A 187 -4.18 -8.44 -22.75
C LEU A 187 -4.14 -9.98 -22.73
N ILE A 188 -4.76 -10.56 -21.71
CA ILE A 188 -4.89 -12.01 -21.53
C ILE A 188 -6.38 -12.36 -21.47
N ASP A 189 -6.78 -13.35 -22.27
CA ASP A 189 -8.14 -13.88 -22.35
C ASP A 189 -8.02 -15.40 -22.31
N ASN A 190 -8.42 -16.01 -21.19
CA ASN A 190 -8.19 -17.42 -20.93
C ASN A 190 -9.26 -18.35 -21.54
N ASN A 191 -10.41 -17.81 -21.97
CA ASN A 191 -11.42 -18.54 -22.72
C ASN A 191 -11.18 -18.45 -24.23
N GLY A 192 -10.59 -17.35 -24.69
CA GLY A 192 -10.30 -17.06 -26.08
C GLY A 192 -11.52 -16.53 -26.84
N GLY A 193 -11.30 -15.48 -27.62
CA GLY A 193 -12.35 -14.84 -28.44
C GLY A 193 -12.19 -13.33 -28.56
N THR A 194 -11.48 -12.70 -27.62
CA THR A 194 -11.10 -11.29 -27.74
C THR A 194 -9.99 -11.11 -28.77
N SER A 195 -10.21 -10.25 -29.77
CA SER A 195 -9.22 -9.96 -30.81
C SER A 195 -7.98 -9.27 -30.22
N GLY A 196 -6.79 -9.81 -30.48
CA GLY A 196 -5.52 -9.30 -29.93
C GLY A 196 -5.24 -9.70 -28.48
N ALA A 197 -6.01 -10.64 -27.93
CA ALA A 197 -5.72 -11.30 -26.66
C ALA A 197 -5.02 -12.64 -26.87
N TYR A 198 -4.36 -13.13 -25.82
CA TYR A 198 -3.79 -14.49 -25.77
C TYR A 198 -4.22 -15.20 -24.49
N THR A 199 -4.35 -16.52 -24.54
CA THR A 199 -4.39 -17.35 -23.33
C THR A 199 -3.02 -17.38 -22.64
N TRP A 200 -2.97 -17.75 -21.35
CA TRP A 200 -1.68 -17.95 -20.67
C TRP A 200 -0.78 -19.01 -21.34
N SER A 201 -1.35 -20.04 -21.97
CA SER A 201 -0.57 -21.08 -22.66
C SER A 201 0.00 -20.62 -24.00
N GLU A 202 -0.68 -19.70 -24.69
CA GLU A 202 -0.14 -19.04 -25.89
C GLU A 202 0.97 -18.06 -25.50
N ILE A 203 0.72 -17.14 -24.56
CA ILE A 203 1.65 -16.04 -24.25
C ILE A 203 3.02 -16.54 -23.77
N VAL A 204 3.08 -17.61 -22.95
CA VAL A 204 4.35 -18.18 -22.46
C VAL A 204 5.15 -18.94 -23.53
N SER A 205 4.54 -19.22 -24.68
CA SER A 205 5.21 -19.88 -25.82
C SER A 205 6.07 -18.92 -26.65
N PHE A 206 5.83 -17.60 -26.54
CA PHE A 206 6.56 -16.55 -27.27
C PHE A 206 6.97 -15.33 -26.43
N ILE A 207 6.67 -15.27 -25.13
CA ILE A 207 7.14 -14.22 -24.22
C ILE A 207 8.03 -14.83 -23.12
N PRO A 208 9.36 -14.84 -23.27
CA PRO A 208 10.27 -15.58 -22.38
C PRO A 208 10.47 -14.94 -21.00
N TRP A 209 9.94 -13.73 -20.77
CA TRP A 209 9.95 -13.04 -19.48
C TRP A 209 8.65 -13.23 -18.66
N ILE A 210 7.68 -14.00 -19.18
CA ILE A 210 6.56 -14.54 -18.38
C ILE A 210 6.93 -15.97 -17.98
N THR A 211 6.70 -16.34 -16.71
CA THR A 211 7.01 -17.70 -16.23
C THR A 211 6.19 -18.76 -16.97
N GLN A 212 6.84 -19.85 -17.42
CA GLN A 212 6.19 -20.92 -18.18
C GLN A 212 5.36 -21.91 -17.33
N ASN A 213 5.27 -21.68 -16.01
CA ASN A 213 4.58 -22.56 -15.05
C ASN A 213 3.75 -21.71 -14.07
N SER A 214 2.69 -22.29 -13.49
CA SER A 214 1.94 -21.68 -12.39
C SER A 214 2.83 -21.41 -11.17
N PRO A 215 2.74 -20.25 -10.50
CA PRO A 215 1.95 -19.08 -10.91
C PRO A 215 2.55 -18.35 -12.12
N PHE A 216 1.69 -17.97 -13.07
CA PHE A 216 2.11 -17.19 -14.24
C PHE A 216 2.47 -15.76 -13.81
N MET A 217 3.64 -15.26 -14.19
CA MET A 217 4.22 -14.06 -13.59
C MET A 217 4.50 -12.97 -14.63
N ILE A 218 3.98 -11.77 -14.40
CA ILE A 218 4.32 -10.55 -15.15
C ILE A 218 5.09 -9.64 -14.19
N GLN A 219 6.36 -9.35 -14.47
CA GLN A 219 7.19 -8.58 -13.55
C GLN A 219 8.21 -7.63 -14.19
N ASP A 220 8.65 -6.65 -13.40
CA ASP A 220 9.76 -5.72 -13.68
C ASP A 220 9.63 -4.86 -14.96
N LEU A 221 8.40 -4.68 -15.48
CA LEU A 221 8.12 -3.86 -16.67
C LEU A 221 7.73 -2.41 -16.34
N ILE A 222 7.98 -1.53 -17.31
CA ILE A 222 7.37 -0.19 -17.37
C ILE A 222 6.36 -0.21 -18.53
N ILE A 223 5.09 0.10 -18.28
CA ILE A 223 4.00 0.12 -19.26
C ILE A 223 3.46 1.55 -19.40
N ASP A 224 3.48 2.07 -20.63
CA ASP A 224 2.83 3.33 -21.00
C ASP A 224 1.65 3.00 -21.91
N ALA A 225 0.42 3.11 -21.39
CA ALA A 225 -0.77 2.83 -22.17
C ALA A 225 -1.12 3.96 -23.18
N LYS A 226 -0.45 5.12 -23.11
CA LYS A 226 -0.57 6.23 -24.07
C LYS A 226 -2.03 6.72 -24.29
N GLY A 227 -2.88 6.63 -23.26
CA GLY A 227 -4.31 6.93 -23.32
C GLY A 227 -5.21 5.74 -23.69
N GLY A 228 -4.66 4.53 -23.72
CA GLY A 228 -5.38 3.28 -23.95
C GLY A 228 -6.25 2.83 -22.77
N SER A 229 -7.17 1.90 -23.04
CA SER A 229 -8.17 1.45 -22.05
C SER A 229 -7.57 0.75 -20.82
N TYR A 230 -6.41 0.09 -20.97
CA TYR A 230 -5.76 -0.63 -19.87
C TYR A 230 -4.23 -0.62 -20.02
N GLY A 231 -3.51 -0.81 -18.91
CA GLY A 231 -2.09 -1.18 -18.90
C GLY A 231 -1.90 -2.70 -18.94
N ILE A 232 -2.55 -3.40 -18.00
CA ILE A 232 -2.76 -4.86 -18.04
C ILE A 232 -4.25 -5.15 -17.95
N LYS A 233 -4.72 -6.10 -18.75
CA LYS A 233 -6.06 -6.69 -18.61
C LYS A 233 -5.99 -8.22 -18.65
N ILE A 234 -6.67 -8.88 -17.72
CA ILE A 234 -6.82 -10.33 -17.65
C ILE A 234 -8.32 -10.66 -17.60
N ILE A 235 -8.76 -11.65 -18.39
CA ILE A 235 -10.16 -12.07 -18.54
C ILE A 235 -10.26 -13.58 -18.33
N ASP A 236 -11.26 -14.01 -17.55
CA ASP A 236 -11.62 -15.42 -17.29
C ASP A 236 -10.47 -16.31 -16.78
N SER A 237 -9.49 -15.73 -16.06
CA SER A 237 -8.34 -16.46 -15.53
C SER A 237 -8.59 -16.97 -14.12
N VAL A 238 -8.77 -18.30 -13.97
CA VAL A 238 -8.85 -18.98 -12.66
C VAL A 238 -7.53 -19.68 -12.25
N THR A 239 -6.48 -19.57 -13.06
CA THR A 239 -5.13 -20.07 -12.72
C THR A 239 -4.39 -19.06 -11.87
N GLU A 240 -3.50 -19.51 -10.98
CA GLU A 240 -2.68 -18.60 -10.17
C GLU A 240 -1.80 -17.71 -11.06
N PHE A 241 -1.78 -16.42 -10.78
CA PHE A 241 -0.88 -15.47 -11.44
C PHE A 241 -0.35 -14.41 -10.48
N ILE A 242 0.81 -13.86 -10.80
CA ILE A 242 1.48 -12.80 -10.04
C ILE A 242 1.74 -11.61 -10.98
N ILE A 243 1.32 -10.42 -10.58
CA ILE A 243 1.66 -9.15 -11.25
C ILE A 243 2.49 -8.34 -10.25
N GLN A 244 3.79 -8.14 -10.51
CA GLN A 244 4.67 -7.51 -9.51
C GLN A 244 5.76 -6.56 -10.03
N ASN A 245 6.19 -5.63 -9.18
CA ASN A 245 7.25 -4.64 -9.44
C ASN A 245 7.02 -3.74 -10.68
N LEU A 246 5.80 -3.68 -11.22
CA LEU A 246 5.53 -2.94 -12.45
C LEU A 246 5.45 -1.43 -12.21
N THR A 247 5.67 -0.64 -13.26
CA THR A 247 5.30 0.79 -13.30
C THR A 247 4.32 1.02 -14.45
N ILE A 248 3.07 1.38 -14.16
CA ILE A 248 2.00 1.53 -15.16
C ILE A 248 1.41 2.94 -15.10
N TYR A 249 1.30 3.61 -16.25
CA TYR A 249 0.76 4.97 -16.33
C TYR A 249 0.07 5.27 -17.68
N ASN A 250 -0.69 6.38 -17.73
CA ASN A 250 -1.50 6.82 -18.88
C ASN A 250 -2.60 5.84 -19.32
N ALA A 251 -3.10 4.96 -18.45
CA ALA A 251 -4.18 4.01 -18.77
C ALA A 251 -5.53 4.48 -18.21
N SER A 252 -6.63 4.12 -18.85
CA SER A 252 -7.96 4.28 -18.23
C SER A 252 -8.17 3.25 -17.09
N THR A 253 -7.42 2.15 -17.09
CA THR A 253 -7.24 1.29 -15.90
C THR A 253 -5.83 0.73 -15.86
N GLY A 254 -5.09 0.91 -14.77
CA GLY A 254 -3.71 0.39 -14.64
C GLY A 254 -3.66 -1.13 -14.76
N ILE A 255 -4.40 -1.83 -13.89
CA ILE A 255 -4.60 -3.29 -13.93
C ILE A 255 -6.09 -3.59 -13.87
N MET A 256 -6.62 -4.35 -14.83
CA MET A 256 -8.03 -4.75 -14.91
C MET A 256 -8.16 -6.27 -14.85
N LEU A 257 -8.85 -6.80 -13.84
CA LEU A 257 -9.28 -8.20 -13.80
C LEU A 257 -10.78 -8.28 -14.12
N ILE A 258 -11.15 -9.19 -15.04
CA ILE A 258 -12.55 -9.54 -15.34
C ILE A 258 -12.74 -11.05 -15.13
N SER A 259 -13.78 -11.46 -14.41
CA SER A 259 -14.11 -12.87 -14.13
C SER A 259 -12.94 -13.72 -13.61
N SER A 260 -11.95 -13.11 -12.95
CA SER A 260 -10.65 -13.74 -12.67
C SER A 260 -10.41 -13.94 -11.16
N SER A 261 -9.64 -14.98 -10.83
CA SER A 261 -9.37 -15.40 -9.45
C SER A 261 -7.97 -15.96 -9.27
N ASN A 262 -7.54 -16.08 -8.02
CA ASN A 262 -6.21 -16.56 -7.62
C ASN A 262 -5.04 -15.67 -8.10
N GLY A 263 -5.31 -14.41 -8.45
CA GLY A 263 -4.30 -13.42 -8.79
C GLY A 263 -3.68 -12.75 -7.55
N ASN A 264 -2.36 -12.59 -7.55
CA ASN A 264 -1.63 -11.78 -6.56
C ASN A 264 -1.00 -10.55 -7.25
N ILE A 265 -1.52 -9.37 -6.95
CA ILE A 265 -1.07 -8.10 -7.50
C ILE A 265 -0.26 -7.39 -6.42
N THR A 266 1.07 -7.37 -6.54
CA THR A 266 1.94 -6.91 -5.44
C THR A 266 3.11 -6.00 -5.82
N GLY A 267 3.35 -4.94 -5.05
CA GLY A 267 4.51 -4.06 -5.21
C GLY A 267 4.54 -3.20 -6.49
N ASN A 268 3.40 -3.02 -7.17
CA ASN A 268 3.32 -2.25 -8.42
C ASN A 268 3.13 -0.75 -8.14
N SER A 269 3.62 0.11 -9.04
CA SER A 269 3.43 1.56 -9.02
C SER A 269 2.50 1.99 -10.17
N LEU A 270 1.28 2.40 -9.82
CA LEU A 270 0.18 2.68 -10.75
C LEU A 270 -0.16 4.17 -10.66
N ASN A 271 0.42 4.97 -11.55
CA ASN A 271 0.39 6.43 -11.44
C ASN A 271 -0.34 7.08 -12.63
N LEU A 272 -1.12 8.14 -12.41
CA LEU A 272 -1.75 8.92 -13.49
C LEU A 272 -2.60 8.06 -14.45
N ASN A 273 -3.43 7.19 -13.88
CA ASN A 273 -4.44 6.40 -14.58
C ASN A 273 -5.85 6.96 -14.27
N ASP A 274 -6.91 6.57 -14.99
CA ASP A 274 -8.27 6.92 -14.52
C ASP A 274 -8.67 6.05 -13.33
N ILE A 275 -8.41 4.74 -13.43
CA ILE A 275 -8.50 3.77 -12.34
C ILE A 275 -7.13 3.12 -12.12
N GLY A 276 -6.69 2.96 -10.87
CA GLY A 276 -5.45 2.23 -10.55
C GLY A 276 -5.60 0.73 -10.81
N ILE A 277 -6.43 0.06 -10.01
CA ILE A 277 -6.81 -1.36 -10.17
C ILE A 277 -8.33 -1.47 -10.25
N ASN A 278 -8.87 -2.30 -11.16
CA ASN A 278 -10.28 -2.66 -11.18
C ASN A 278 -10.48 -4.19 -11.10
N LEU A 279 -11.42 -4.63 -10.27
CA LEU A 279 -11.95 -5.98 -10.19
C LEU A 279 -13.41 -5.96 -10.65
N ASP A 280 -13.69 -6.60 -11.78
CA ASP A 280 -15.04 -6.81 -12.35
C ASP A 280 -15.35 -8.31 -12.29
N ALA A 281 -16.42 -8.70 -11.59
CA ALA A 281 -16.81 -10.08 -11.31
C ALA A 281 -15.65 -11.02 -10.84
N SER A 282 -14.62 -10.45 -10.20
CA SER A 282 -13.33 -11.11 -9.95
C SER A 282 -13.14 -11.37 -8.45
N ALA A 283 -12.86 -12.61 -8.08
CA ALA A 283 -12.96 -13.08 -6.69
C ALA A 283 -11.70 -13.80 -6.19
N SER A 284 -11.47 -13.80 -4.88
CA SER A 284 -10.30 -14.47 -4.27
C SER A 284 -8.94 -14.06 -4.87
N ASN A 285 -8.77 -12.77 -5.15
CA ASN A 285 -7.50 -12.16 -5.51
C ASN A 285 -6.88 -11.45 -4.29
N ILE A 286 -5.55 -11.28 -4.31
CA ILE A 286 -4.76 -10.63 -3.27
C ILE A 286 -4.10 -9.39 -3.87
N ILE A 287 -4.30 -8.22 -3.26
CA ILE A 287 -3.78 -6.93 -3.71
C ILE A 287 -2.98 -6.32 -2.55
N THR A 288 -1.66 -6.26 -2.67
CA THR A 288 -0.77 -5.83 -1.57
C THR A 288 0.38 -4.93 -1.99
N TYR A 289 0.85 -4.04 -1.12
CA TYR A 289 2.07 -3.24 -1.35
C TYR A 289 2.08 -2.37 -2.63
N ASN A 290 0.94 -2.19 -3.31
CA ASN A 290 0.87 -1.36 -4.52
C ASN A 290 0.83 0.12 -4.14
N ILE A 291 1.54 0.96 -4.89
CA ILE A 291 1.53 2.41 -4.77
C ILE A 291 0.67 2.97 -5.89
N ILE A 292 -0.48 3.56 -5.55
CA ILE A 292 -1.49 4.04 -6.50
C ILE A 292 -1.66 5.54 -6.30
N ASP A 293 -1.07 6.33 -7.21
CA ASP A 293 -1.02 7.79 -7.09
C ASP A 293 -1.74 8.53 -8.22
N SER A 294 -2.48 9.58 -7.82
CA SER A 294 -3.08 10.55 -8.72
C SER A 294 -4.07 9.94 -9.74
N SER A 295 -4.84 8.92 -9.34
CA SER A 295 -5.86 8.32 -10.21
C SER A 295 -7.09 9.23 -10.35
N SER A 296 -7.55 9.44 -11.58
CA SER A 296 -8.56 10.46 -11.90
C SER A 296 -9.96 10.16 -11.35
N ASN A 297 -10.26 8.88 -11.05
CA ASN A 297 -11.56 8.40 -10.60
C ASN A 297 -11.43 7.48 -9.36
N TYR A 298 -10.77 6.32 -9.49
CA TYR A 298 -10.64 5.35 -8.39
C TYR A 298 -9.19 4.85 -8.21
N GLY A 299 -8.73 4.69 -6.97
CA GLY A 299 -7.47 4.00 -6.69
C GLY A 299 -7.63 2.49 -6.93
N ILE A 300 -8.53 1.85 -6.18
CA ILE A 300 -8.97 0.47 -6.37
C ILE A 300 -10.50 0.46 -6.47
N LEU A 301 -11.04 -0.20 -7.50
CA LEU A 301 -12.47 -0.42 -7.70
C LEU A 301 -12.79 -1.92 -7.63
N LEU A 302 -13.91 -2.27 -6.98
CA LEU A 302 -14.50 -3.60 -6.96
C LEU A 302 -15.96 -3.48 -7.37
N GLU A 303 -16.33 -4.14 -8.45
CA GLU A 303 -17.68 -4.09 -9.02
C GLU A 303 -18.22 -5.47 -9.43
N ASP A 304 -19.53 -5.53 -9.65
CA ASP A 304 -20.32 -6.66 -10.15
C ASP A 304 -20.00 -8.05 -9.52
N SER A 305 -20.04 -8.09 -8.19
CA SER A 305 -19.83 -9.29 -7.35
C SER A 305 -18.37 -9.79 -7.28
N SER A 306 -17.41 -8.86 -7.38
CA SER A 306 -16.00 -9.12 -7.06
C SER A 306 -15.82 -9.37 -5.57
N ASN A 307 -15.95 -10.63 -5.15
CA ASN A 307 -16.10 -11.05 -3.75
C ASN A 307 -14.85 -11.73 -3.18
N ASP A 308 -14.77 -11.81 -1.85
CA ASP A 308 -13.77 -12.62 -1.13
C ASP A 308 -12.30 -12.28 -1.48
N ASN A 309 -12.01 -11.06 -1.93
CA ASN A 309 -10.68 -10.54 -2.24
C ASN A 309 -10.00 -9.92 -1.00
N ILE A 310 -8.67 -9.96 -0.94
CA ILE A 310 -7.86 -9.37 0.13
C ILE A 310 -7.11 -8.15 -0.41
N ILE A 311 -7.30 -6.99 0.25
CA ILE A 311 -6.70 -5.71 -0.11
C ILE A 311 -6.05 -5.13 1.14
N THR A 312 -4.71 -5.21 1.25
CA THR A 312 -3.99 -4.78 2.46
C THR A 312 -2.60 -4.21 2.16
N ALA A 313 -2.14 -3.26 2.99
CA ALA A 313 -0.83 -2.61 2.88
C ALA A 313 -0.53 -1.93 1.53
N ASN A 314 -1.56 -1.55 0.77
CA ASN A 314 -1.40 -0.68 -0.39
C ASN A 314 -1.27 0.79 0.06
N ILE A 315 -0.60 1.61 -0.73
CA ILE A 315 -0.46 3.06 -0.51
C ILE A 315 -1.25 3.77 -1.60
N LEU A 316 -2.26 4.54 -1.23
CA LEU A 316 -3.17 5.23 -2.15
C LEU A 316 -3.12 6.73 -1.87
N THR A 317 -2.62 7.52 -2.81
CA THR A 317 -2.44 8.97 -2.63
C THR A 317 -3.03 9.79 -3.78
N ASN A 318 -3.58 10.96 -3.47
CA ASN A 318 -4.14 11.92 -4.45
C ASN A 318 -5.22 11.35 -5.41
N ASN A 319 -5.86 10.22 -5.06
CA ASN A 319 -6.92 9.62 -5.86
C ASN A 319 -8.27 10.30 -5.59
N LEU A 320 -9.16 10.41 -6.57
CA LEU A 320 -10.49 11.04 -6.35
C LEU A 320 -11.34 10.25 -5.33
N LEU A 321 -11.31 8.93 -5.40
CA LEU A 321 -11.81 8.00 -4.39
C LEU A 321 -10.79 6.85 -4.26
N SER A 322 -10.28 6.56 -3.06
CA SER A 322 -9.14 5.64 -2.92
C SER A 322 -9.51 4.17 -3.06
N ILE A 323 -10.53 3.68 -2.35
CA ILE A 323 -11.08 2.32 -2.53
C ILE A 323 -12.61 2.42 -2.61
N GLN A 324 -13.25 1.72 -3.55
CA GLN A 324 -14.70 1.66 -3.70
C GLN A 324 -15.18 0.23 -3.98
N GLU A 325 -16.17 -0.23 -3.23
CA GLU A 325 -16.91 -1.48 -3.50
C GLU A 325 -18.32 -1.19 -4.00
N THR A 326 -18.79 -1.97 -4.99
CA THR A 326 -20.15 -1.88 -5.54
C THR A 326 -20.72 -3.28 -5.73
N ASN A 327 -21.81 -3.61 -5.04
CA ASN A 327 -22.48 -4.93 -5.09
C ASN A 327 -21.57 -6.13 -4.73
N CYS A 328 -20.51 -5.91 -3.95
CA CYS A 328 -19.56 -6.94 -3.53
C CYS A 328 -19.77 -7.35 -2.06
N VAL A 329 -19.26 -8.52 -1.67
CA VAL A 329 -19.30 -9.08 -0.31
C VAL A 329 -18.04 -9.88 0.01
N GLY A 330 -17.71 -10.03 1.29
CA GLY A 330 -16.63 -10.91 1.76
C GLY A 330 -15.21 -10.38 1.53
N ASN A 331 -15.05 -9.24 0.86
CA ASN A 331 -13.75 -8.60 0.69
C ASN A 331 -13.18 -8.06 2.01
N ILE A 332 -11.86 -7.92 2.06
CA ILE A 332 -11.08 -7.65 3.26
C ILE A 332 -10.20 -6.42 3.00
N LEU A 333 -10.58 -5.25 3.54
CA LEU A 333 -10.02 -3.93 3.20
C LEU A 333 -9.21 -3.29 4.35
N ILE A 334 -8.31 -4.06 4.96
CA ILE A 334 -7.56 -3.69 6.17
C ILE A 334 -6.19 -3.05 5.86
N MET A 335 -5.68 -2.20 6.75
CA MET A 335 -4.30 -1.66 6.71
C MET A 335 -3.83 -1.03 5.38
N ASN A 336 -4.73 -0.41 4.62
CA ASN A 336 -4.35 0.37 3.42
C ASN A 336 -4.08 1.82 3.80
N LEU A 337 -2.94 2.38 3.38
CA LEU A 337 -2.53 3.74 3.68
C LEU A 337 -3.10 4.72 2.65
N ILE A 338 -4.21 5.37 2.98
CA ILE A 338 -4.95 6.33 2.17
C ILE A 338 -4.58 7.75 2.60
N ASP A 339 -3.86 8.48 1.74
CA ASP A 339 -3.45 9.89 1.95
C ASP A 339 -2.79 10.23 3.31
N GLY A 340 -2.21 9.22 3.98
CA GLY A 340 -1.56 9.33 5.29
C GLY A 340 -2.32 8.71 6.46
N ILE A 341 -3.52 8.18 6.22
CA ILE A 341 -4.40 7.50 7.19
C ILE A 341 -4.46 6.01 6.84
N TYR A 342 -4.36 5.11 7.81
CA TYR A 342 -4.60 3.68 7.61
C TYR A 342 -6.08 3.35 7.69
N SER A 343 -6.55 2.47 6.81
CA SER A 343 -7.78 1.71 7.05
C SER A 343 -7.57 0.64 8.12
N SER A 344 -8.66 0.16 8.70
CA SER A 344 -8.69 -0.60 9.95
C SER A 344 -7.69 -1.76 10.08
N LEU A 345 -7.29 -2.02 11.33
CA LEU A 345 -6.48 -3.16 11.73
C LEU A 345 -7.37 -4.23 12.36
N PHE A 346 -7.33 -5.45 11.81
CA PHE A 346 -7.98 -6.63 12.41
C PHE A 346 -6.98 -7.76 12.60
N ILE A 347 -6.73 -8.13 13.86
CA ILE A 347 -5.91 -9.27 14.27
C ILE A 347 -6.77 -10.36 14.93
N ASP A 348 -6.51 -11.61 14.56
CA ASP A 348 -7.01 -12.83 15.19
C ASP A 348 -5.85 -13.84 15.25
N ASP A 349 -5.36 -14.13 16.46
CA ASP A 349 -4.17 -14.98 16.65
C ASP A 349 -4.44 -16.48 16.41
N ASN A 350 -5.71 -16.91 16.45
CA ASN A 350 -6.12 -18.25 16.01
C ASN A 350 -6.40 -18.29 14.50
N GLY A 351 -6.76 -17.15 13.91
CA GLY A 351 -7.07 -16.97 12.50
C GLY A 351 -8.30 -17.75 12.01
N GLY A 352 -8.38 -17.98 10.70
CA GLY A 352 -9.26 -18.99 10.10
C GLY A 352 -10.66 -18.54 9.67
N SER A 353 -11.24 -17.46 10.20
CA SER A 353 -12.51 -16.91 9.66
C SER A 353 -12.84 -15.47 10.07
N SER A 354 -12.68 -14.52 9.13
CA SER A 354 -13.29 -13.16 9.02
C SER A 354 -12.35 -12.11 8.40
N GLY A 355 -11.24 -12.51 7.78
CA GLY A 355 -10.29 -11.58 7.15
C GLY A 355 -9.35 -10.85 8.10
N ALA A 356 -9.41 -11.14 9.40
CA ALA A 356 -8.36 -10.79 10.33
C ALA A 356 -7.05 -11.51 9.98
N MET A 357 -5.91 -10.86 10.24
CA MET A 357 -4.57 -11.46 10.11
C MET A 357 -4.15 -12.11 11.42
N THR A 358 -3.35 -13.17 11.38
CA THR A 358 -2.58 -13.59 12.56
C THR A 358 -1.47 -12.59 12.88
N TRP A 359 -0.92 -12.59 14.09
CA TRP A 359 0.25 -11.76 14.40
C TRP A 359 1.47 -12.12 13.53
N ALA A 360 1.61 -13.39 13.14
CA ALA A 360 2.70 -13.84 12.27
C ALA A 360 2.60 -13.25 10.85
N GLU A 361 1.38 -13.07 10.33
CA GLU A 361 1.14 -12.37 9.06
C GLU A 361 1.32 -10.86 9.23
N ALA A 362 0.82 -10.27 10.31
CA ALA A 362 1.01 -8.86 10.65
C ALA A 362 2.50 -8.47 10.68
N ALA A 363 3.35 -9.32 11.27
CA ALA A 363 4.80 -9.12 11.38
C ALA A 363 5.57 -9.17 10.04
N LEU A 364 4.91 -9.55 8.93
CA LEU A 364 5.49 -9.43 7.59
C LEU A 364 5.40 -8.00 7.02
N PHE A 365 4.53 -7.15 7.59
CA PHE A 365 4.31 -5.78 7.15
C PHE A 365 5.15 -4.78 7.94
N ASN A 366 5.63 -3.74 7.27
CA ASN A 366 6.55 -2.73 7.81
C ASN A 366 6.00 -1.83 8.93
N TRP A 367 4.69 -1.87 9.20
CA TRP A 367 4.04 -1.14 10.30
C TRP A 367 3.96 -1.95 11.60
N CYS A 368 4.27 -3.25 11.55
CA CYS A 368 4.42 -4.14 12.70
C CYS A 368 5.90 -4.52 12.88
N SER A 369 6.33 -4.81 14.10
CA SER A 369 7.69 -5.28 14.39
C SER A 369 7.73 -6.05 15.71
N GLY A 370 8.86 -6.69 16.04
CA GLY A 370 9.00 -7.56 17.21
C GLY A 370 8.58 -9.01 16.94
N THR A 371 8.47 -9.82 18.01
CA THR A 371 8.25 -11.29 17.92
C THR A 371 7.13 -11.81 18.85
N GLY A 372 6.34 -10.92 19.46
CA GLY A 372 5.23 -11.30 20.33
C GLY A 372 5.63 -11.78 21.74
N THR A 373 6.91 -11.68 22.08
CA THR A 373 7.45 -12.14 23.37
C THR A 373 7.43 -11.01 24.40
N GLN A 374 7.49 -11.33 25.70
CA GLN A 374 7.46 -10.33 26.77
C GLN A 374 8.61 -9.30 26.69
N ASN A 375 9.76 -9.67 26.12
CA ASN A 375 10.92 -8.78 25.95
C ASN A 375 10.97 -8.09 24.57
N ASP A 376 10.15 -8.55 23.63
CA ASP A 376 10.09 -8.10 22.23
C ASP A 376 8.65 -8.30 21.71
N PRO A 377 7.68 -7.52 22.23
CA PRO A 377 6.27 -7.67 21.91
C PRO A 377 6.00 -7.18 20.48
N TYR A 378 4.87 -7.59 19.89
CA TYR A 378 4.47 -7.04 18.59
C TYR A 378 4.13 -5.54 18.71
N LEU A 379 4.97 -4.70 18.12
CA LEU A 379 4.90 -3.25 18.21
C LEU A 379 4.16 -2.67 16.99
N ILE A 380 3.02 -2.06 17.27
CA ILE A 380 2.25 -1.20 16.37
C ILE A 380 2.45 0.22 16.90
N SER A 381 2.99 1.17 16.12
CA SER A 381 3.23 2.52 16.66
C SER A 381 3.14 3.64 15.66
N ASN A 382 2.79 4.84 16.14
CA ASN A 382 2.72 6.09 15.38
C ASN A 382 1.78 6.02 14.15
N LEU A 383 0.77 5.14 14.18
CA LEU A 383 -0.20 4.97 13.11
C LEU A 383 -1.45 5.85 13.35
N ILE A 384 -2.09 6.29 12.27
CA ILE A 384 -3.29 7.13 12.30
C ILE A 384 -4.43 6.39 11.61
N PHE A 385 -5.60 6.31 12.25
CA PHE A 385 -6.83 5.69 11.74
C PHE A 385 -8.01 6.68 11.85
N ASP A 386 -8.74 6.90 10.75
CA ASP A 386 -9.87 7.84 10.60
C ASP A 386 -10.97 7.16 9.75
N ASP A 387 -11.46 6.01 10.24
CA ASP A 387 -12.31 5.11 9.47
C ASP A 387 -13.81 5.38 9.64
N TYR A 388 -14.46 5.71 8.52
CA TYR A 388 -15.91 5.80 8.40
C TYR A 388 -16.59 4.44 8.16
N ILE A 389 -16.04 3.36 8.73
CA ILE A 389 -16.56 1.99 8.63
C ILE A 389 -17.43 1.61 9.84
N LEU A 390 -18.19 0.52 9.72
CA LEU A 390 -19.20 0.10 10.71
C LEU A 390 -18.65 -0.78 11.85
N GLU A 391 -17.38 -1.15 11.82
CA GLU A 391 -16.70 -2.02 12.80
C GLU A 391 -15.61 -1.25 13.58
N SER A 392 -14.99 -1.91 14.56
CA SER A 392 -13.91 -1.33 15.38
C SER A 392 -12.62 -1.12 14.56
N SER A 393 -12.10 0.11 14.53
CA SER A 393 -10.94 0.49 13.69
C SER A 393 -9.64 -0.21 14.06
N VAL A 394 -9.43 -0.51 15.34
CA VAL A 394 -8.42 -1.49 15.78
C VAL A 394 -9.14 -2.58 16.55
N ASN A 395 -9.18 -3.78 15.98
CA ASN A 395 -9.82 -4.96 16.54
C ASN A 395 -8.77 -6.07 16.71
N ILE A 396 -8.54 -6.49 17.95
CA ILE A 396 -7.61 -7.59 18.27
C ILE A 396 -8.42 -8.62 19.06
N ARG A 397 -8.46 -9.86 18.58
CA ARG A 397 -9.17 -10.95 19.25
C ARG A 397 -8.33 -12.21 19.47
N ASP A 398 -8.77 -12.97 20.48
CA ASP A 398 -8.37 -14.34 20.77
C ASP A 398 -6.84 -14.55 20.85
N SER A 399 -6.14 -13.54 21.39
CA SER A 399 -4.68 -13.39 21.42
C SER A 399 -4.16 -13.38 22.85
N ASN A 400 -3.27 -14.32 23.22
CA ASN A 400 -2.47 -14.24 24.46
C ASN A 400 -1.02 -13.75 24.24
N THR A 401 -0.67 -13.48 22.98
CA THR A 401 0.60 -12.95 22.51
C THR A 401 0.83 -11.52 23.04
N ASN A 402 2.08 -11.19 23.39
CA ASN A 402 2.42 -9.86 23.92
C ASN A 402 2.47 -8.85 22.77
N PHE A 403 1.72 -7.75 22.87
CA PHE A 403 1.76 -6.66 21.89
C PHE A 403 1.71 -5.29 22.56
N LEU A 404 2.15 -4.28 21.83
CA LEU A 404 2.20 -2.88 22.26
C LEU A 404 1.65 -2.00 21.12
N ILE A 405 0.50 -1.39 21.36
CA ILE A 405 0.01 -0.23 20.60
C ILE A 405 0.59 1.03 21.27
N LEU A 406 1.42 1.78 20.55
CA LEU A 406 2.17 2.91 21.10
C LEU A 406 1.98 4.19 20.27
N ASP A 407 1.52 5.25 20.92
CA ASP A 407 1.43 6.61 20.36
C ASP A 407 0.66 6.66 19.01
N CYS A 408 -0.37 5.81 18.87
CA CYS A 408 -1.28 5.78 17.71
C CYS A 408 -2.46 6.73 17.91
N THR A 409 -3.07 7.20 16.82
CA THR A 409 -4.25 8.08 16.84
C THR A 409 -5.42 7.40 16.14
N ILE A 410 -6.46 7.02 16.88
CA ILE A 410 -7.68 6.39 16.35
C ILE A 410 -8.86 7.34 16.61
N TYR A 411 -9.54 7.82 15.57
CA TYR A 411 -10.61 8.81 15.72
C TYR A 411 -11.73 8.72 14.68
N ASN A 412 -12.84 9.44 14.93
CA ASN A 412 -14.05 9.53 14.10
C ASN A 412 -14.82 8.21 13.81
N THR A 413 -14.46 7.12 14.47
CA THR A 413 -14.82 5.76 14.06
C THR A 413 -16.34 5.54 14.05
N GLN A 414 -16.92 5.12 12.91
CA GLN A 414 -18.38 4.90 12.77
C GLN A 414 -18.88 3.51 13.21
N THR A 415 -18.19 3.00 14.22
CA THR A 415 -18.46 1.78 14.99
C THR A 415 -19.92 1.55 15.33
N GLY A 416 -20.37 0.30 15.16
CA GLY A 416 -21.66 -0.17 15.64
C GLY A 416 -21.87 -0.08 17.16
N ILE A 417 -23.10 -0.36 17.59
CA ILE A 417 -23.43 -0.49 19.01
C ILE A 417 -22.73 -1.74 19.55
N GLN A 418 -21.88 -1.57 20.57
CA GLN A 418 -20.90 -2.56 21.10
C GLN A 418 -19.55 -2.66 20.35
N ASP A 419 -19.21 -1.68 19.51
CA ASP A 419 -17.87 -1.50 18.93
C ASP A 419 -17.14 -0.27 19.52
N ALA A 420 -15.85 -0.13 19.21
CA ALA A 420 -14.96 0.85 19.83
C ALA A 420 -13.86 1.34 18.88
N ALA A 421 -13.19 2.46 19.18
CA ALA A 421 -11.97 2.84 18.45
C ALA A 421 -10.89 1.75 18.59
N ILE A 422 -10.63 1.27 19.81
CA ILE A 422 -9.83 0.06 20.05
C ILE A 422 -10.66 -0.99 20.81
N LYS A 423 -10.74 -2.20 20.25
CA LYS A 423 -11.49 -3.34 20.79
C LYS A 423 -10.56 -4.53 21.02
N LEU A 424 -10.53 -5.01 22.25
CA LEU A 424 -9.84 -6.24 22.67
C LEU A 424 -10.90 -7.28 23.07
N GLN A 425 -10.87 -8.47 22.45
CA GLN A 425 -11.85 -9.54 22.72
C GLN A 425 -11.16 -10.88 23.00
N ASN A 426 -11.33 -11.46 24.18
CA ASN A 426 -10.60 -12.66 24.63
C ASN A 426 -9.07 -12.49 24.55
N VAL A 427 -8.55 -11.31 24.91
CA VAL A 427 -7.13 -10.92 24.78
C VAL A 427 -6.41 -10.89 26.13
N GLU A 428 -5.16 -11.37 26.16
CA GLU A 428 -4.26 -11.27 27.30
C GLU A 428 -2.89 -10.69 26.93
N ASN A 429 -2.22 -10.06 27.91
CA ASN A 429 -0.87 -9.48 27.79
C ASN A 429 -0.72 -8.32 26.76
N GLY A 430 -1.83 -7.72 26.33
CA GLY A 430 -1.82 -6.54 25.47
C GLY A 430 -1.50 -5.24 26.22
N VAL A 431 -0.74 -4.35 25.59
CA VAL A 431 -0.46 -3.00 26.09
C VAL A 431 -0.94 -1.96 25.10
N ILE A 432 -1.73 -0.99 25.57
CA ILE A 432 -2.11 0.22 24.82
C ILE A 432 -1.55 1.41 25.57
N LYS A 433 -0.67 2.18 24.93
CA LYS A 433 0.10 3.24 25.59
C LYS A 433 0.15 4.52 24.75
N GLY A 434 -0.02 5.67 25.41
CA GLY A 434 0.17 7.01 24.83
C GLY A 434 -0.74 7.33 23.63
N SER A 435 -1.72 6.46 23.35
CA SER A 435 -2.53 6.51 22.14
C SER A 435 -3.79 7.35 22.35
N ASP A 436 -4.30 7.94 21.29
CA ASP A 436 -5.57 8.68 21.28
C ASP A 436 -6.70 7.80 20.73
N SER A 437 -7.86 7.79 21.39
CA SER A 437 -9.04 6.97 21.04
C SER A 437 -10.31 7.80 21.28
N SER A 438 -10.63 8.65 20.31
CA SER A 438 -11.51 9.81 20.55
C SER A 438 -12.46 10.15 19.39
N ASN A 439 -13.62 10.72 19.71
CA ASN A 439 -14.70 11.04 18.77
C ASN A 439 -15.37 9.81 18.10
N SER A 440 -15.32 8.65 18.76
CA SER A 440 -15.95 7.40 18.28
C SER A 440 -17.48 7.42 18.43
N VAL A 441 -18.18 6.67 17.57
CA VAL A 441 -19.63 6.45 17.67
C VAL A 441 -20.01 5.38 18.71
N GLY A 442 -19.05 4.57 19.14
CA GLY A 442 -19.15 3.61 20.25
C GLY A 442 -18.25 3.98 21.43
N TYR A 443 -17.58 2.99 22.02
CA TYR A 443 -16.61 3.20 23.09
C TYR A 443 -15.29 3.79 22.56
N GLY A 444 -14.49 4.40 23.45
CA GLY A 444 -13.10 4.73 23.12
C GLY A 444 -12.22 3.47 23.12
N ILE A 445 -12.12 2.79 24.27
CA ILE A 445 -11.41 1.51 24.40
C ILE A 445 -12.36 0.49 25.05
N TYR A 446 -12.53 -0.69 24.44
CA TYR A 446 -13.39 -1.76 24.96
C TYR A 446 -12.62 -3.06 25.14
N LEU A 447 -12.64 -3.61 26.36
CA LEU A 447 -12.13 -4.93 26.72
C LEU A 447 -13.31 -5.87 27.00
N TRP A 448 -13.41 -6.95 26.24
CA TRP A 448 -14.41 -8.01 26.41
C TRP A 448 -13.70 -9.33 26.73
N ASN A 449 -13.99 -9.94 27.90
CA ASN A 449 -13.35 -11.17 28.38
C ASN A 449 -11.80 -11.12 28.34
N SER A 450 -11.21 -9.92 28.45
CA SER A 450 -9.80 -9.68 28.15
C SER A 450 -9.05 -9.35 29.44
N ASN A 451 -8.06 -10.17 29.78
CA ASN A 451 -7.45 -10.17 31.12
C ASN A 451 -5.99 -9.74 31.10
N SER A 452 -5.46 -9.23 32.21
CA SER A 452 -4.03 -8.92 32.36
C SER A 452 -3.45 -7.93 31.31
N ASN A 453 -4.29 -7.09 30.70
CA ASN A 453 -3.87 -6.06 29.75
C ASN A 453 -3.51 -4.75 30.48
N SER A 454 -2.75 -3.86 29.83
CA SER A 454 -2.36 -2.56 30.39
C SER A 454 -2.73 -1.39 29.49
N LEU A 455 -3.53 -0.46 30.01
CA LEU A 455 -3.93 0.80 29.38
C LEU A 455 -3.19 1.95 30.09
N ILE A 456 -2.16 2.51 29.46
CA ILE A 456 -1.21 3.44 30.10
C ILE A 456 -1.16 4.80 29.40
N ALA A 457 -1.53 5.86 30.11
CA ALA A 457 -1.38 7.25 29.66
C ALA A 457 -2.03 7.58 28.28
N ASN A 458 -3.10 6.88 27.92
CA ASN A 458 -3.88 7.14 26.70
C ASN A 458 -4.80 8.35 26.87
N ILE A 459 -5.19 8.95 25.74
CA ILE A 459 -6.22 9.99 25.66
C ILE A 459 -7.50 9.34 25.13
N VAL A 460 -8.62 9.49 25.85
CA VAL A 460 -9.88 8.82 25.50
C VAL A 460 -11.05 9.78 25.69
N ASN A 461 -11.40 10.52 24.64
CA ASN A 461 -12.33 11.65 24.77
C ASN A 461 -13.42 11.76 23.70
N SER A 462 -14.51 12.45 24.06
CA SER A 462 -15.60 12.80 23.15
C SER A 462 -16.28 11.60 22.46
N ASN A 463 -16.14 10.39 22.99
CA ASN A 463 -16.77 9.18 22.46
C ASN A 463 -18.25 9.13 22.83
N SER A 464 -19.05 8.45 22.01
CA SER A 464 -20.52 8.49 22.09
C SER A 464 -21.14 7.48 23.07
N ASP A 465 -20.32 6.64 23.69
CA ASP A 465 -20.64 5.76 24.82
C ASP A 465 -19.56 5.95 25.92
N ASN A 466 -19.27 4.95 26.75
CA ASN A 466 -18.20 5.00 27.77
C ASN A 466 -16.82 5.29 27.14
N GLY A 467 -15.95 5.96 27.91
CA GLY A 467 -14.55 6.19 27.52
C GLY A 467 -13.77 4.87 27.43
N ILE A 468 -13.54 4.25 28.60
CA ILE A 468 -12.96 2.90 28.71
C ILE A 468 -14.02 1.98 29.32
N HIS A 469 -14.27 0.82 28.69
CA HIS A 469 -15.22 -0.19 29.18
C HIS A 469 -14.55 -1.56 29.30
N LEU A 470 -14.66 -2.18 30.47
CA LEU A 470 -14.24 -3.55 30.78
C LEU A 470 -15.49 -4.40 31.05
N TYR A 471 -15.68 -5.46 30.26
CA TYR A 471 -16.78 -6.41 30.42
C TYR A 471 -16.21 -7.83 30.66
N ASN A 472 -16.52 -8.42 31.83
CA ASN A 472 -15.94 -9.69 32.32
C ASN A 472 -14.41 -9.78 32.16
N SER A 473 -13.70 -8.68 32.43
CA SER A 473 -12.29 -8.48 32.08
C SER A 473 -11.46 -8.23 33.33
N ASP A 474 -10.67 -9.23 33.74
CA ASP A 474 -10.03 -9.28 35.05
C ASP A 474 -8.53 -8.93 35.03
N GLN A 475 -7.98 -8.51 36.18
CA GLN A 475 -6.54 -8.29 36.38
C GLN A 475 -5.88 -7.26 35.45
N ASN A 476 -6.66 -6.41 34.77
CA ASN A 476 -6.15 -5.35 33.91
C ASN A 476 -5.64 -4.15 34.72
N ASN A 477 -4.71 -3.41 34.12
CA ASN A 477 -4.09 -2.22 34.70
C ASN A 477 -4.42 -0.97 33.87
N ILE A 478 -5.22 -0.07 34.43
CA ILE A 478 -5.61 1.21 33.81
C ILE A 478 -4.89 2.33 34.57
N THR A 479 -3.77 2.81 34.04
CA THR A 479 -2.89 3.77 34.74
C THR A 479 -2.68 5.09 33.98
N GLY A 480 -2.92 6.22 34.64
CA GLY A 480 -2.50 7.56 34.17
C GLY A 480 -3.20 8.10 32.92
N ASN A 481 -4.33 7.52 32.51
CA ASN A 481 -5.06 7.90 31.29
C ASN A 481 -5.85 9.22 31.47
N PHE A 482 -6.07 9.95 30.38
CA PHE A 482 -6.84 11.20 30.32
C PHE A 482 -8.17 10.97 29.62
N ILE A 483 -9.27 10.95 30.38
CA ILE A 483 -10.57 10.44 29.95
C ILE A 483 -11.65 11.49 30.20
N TYR A 484 -12.18 12.11 29.15
CA TYR A 484 -13.05 13.29 29.31
C TYR A 484 -14.08 13.51 28.20
N TYR A 485 -15.17 14.21 28.52
CA TYR A 485 -16.28 14.53 27.59
C TYR A 485 -16.94 13.34 26.86
N ASN A 486 -16.74 12.10 27.33
CA ASN A 486 -17.44 10.94 26.78
C ASN A 486 -18.93 10.97 27.19
N LEU A 487 -19.82 10.42 26.36
CA LEU A 487 -21.27 10.45 26.61
C LEU A 487 -21.77 9.37 27.59
N GLY A 488 -20.98 8.33 27.83
CA GLY A 488 -21.18 7.39 28.93
C GLY A 488 -20.40 7.79 30.19
N SER A 489 -20.09 6.78 31.00
CA SER A 489 -19.14 6.89 32.11
C SER A 489 -17.70 6.97 31.60
N GLY A 490 -16.79 7.58 32.36
CA GLY A 490 -15.38 7.71 31.97
C GLY A 490 -14.68 6.35 31.91
N ILE A 491 -14.69 5.63 33.03
CA ILE A 491 -14.32 4.21 33.10
C ILE A 491 -15.54 3.42 33.60
N PHE A 492 -15.92 2.35 32.91
CA PHE A 492 -16.95 1.41 33.36
C PHE A 492 -16.38 -0.02 33.45
N LEU A 493 -16.59 -0.67 34.60
CA LEU A 493 -16.31 -2.09 34.84
C LEU A 493 -17.64 -2.81 35.07
N GLU A 494 -18.01 -3.75 34.19
CA GLU A 494 -19.12 -4.67 34.38
C GLU A 494 -18.59 -6.11 34.49
N GLY A 495 -18.96 -6.84 35.54
CA GLY A 495 -18.53 -8.23 35.75
C GLY A 495 -17.02 -8.41 35.97
N SER A 496 -16.28 -7.33 36.23
CA SER A 496 -14.82 -7.26 36.06
C SER A 496 -14.10 -7.02 37.40
N SER A 497 -13.17 -7.91 37.74
CA SER A 497 -12.61 -8.05 39.10
C SER A 497 -11.09 -8.06 39.13
N ASN A 498 -10.50 -7.75 40.30
CA ASN A 498 -9.05 -7.72 40.54
C ASN A 498 -8.27 -6.73 39.65
N ASN A 499 -8.93 -5.74 39.03
CA ASN A 499 -8.28 -4.73 38.20
C ASN A 499 -7.64 -3.62 39.05
N SER A 500 -6.60 -2.98 38.52
CA SER A 500 -6.02 -1.75 39.10
C SER A 500 -6.37 -0.55 38.23
N ILE A 501 -6.95 0.48 38.85
CA ILE A 501 -7.31 1.76 38.23
C ILE A 501 -6.55 2.84 38.99
N THR A 502 -5.40 3.29 38.47
CA THR A 502 -4.44 4.12 39.22
C THR A 502 -4.10 5.45 38.53
N GLY A 503 -4.24 6.57 39.25
CA GLY A 503 -3.72 7.88 38.81
C GLY A 503 -4.37 8.48 37.55
N ASN A 504 -5.56 8.02 37.15
CA ASN A 504 -6.22 8.49 35.92
C ASN A 504 -6.94 9.83 36.15
N THR A 505 -7.04 10.65 35.11
CA THR A 505 -7.77 11.92 35.12
C THR A 505 -9.07 11.76 34.33
N ILE A 506 -10.21 11.73 35.02
CA ILE A 506 -11.49 11.21 34.52
C ILE A 506 -12.61 12.25 34.72
N ASN A 507 -12.66 13.26 33.85
CA ASN A 507 -13.41 14.50 34.12
C ASN A 507 -14.44 14.86 33.03
N ASN A 508 -15.56 15.48 33.43
CA ASN A 508 -16.60 16.01 32.52
C ASN A 508 -17.32 14.95 31.64
N ASN A 509 -17.32 13.68 32.02
CA ASN A 509 -18.08 12.63 31.32
C ASN A 509 -19.58 12.74 31.66
N GLN A 510 -20.46 12.30 30.76
CA GLN A 510 -21.92 12.51 30.87
C GLN A 510 -22.66 11.44 31.70
N GLU A 511 -21.94 10.54 32.34
CA GLU A 511 -22.42 9.75 33.47
C GLU A 511 -21.47 9.87 34.69
N SER A 512 -20.91 8.76 35.19
CA SER A 512 -19.97 8.77 36.33
C SER A 512 -18.53 8.91 35.84
N GLY A 513 -17.63 9.36 36.71
CA GLY A 513 -16.19 9.29 36.45
C GLY A 513 -15.74 7.82 36.34
N ILE A 514 -15.79 7.10 37.46
CA ILE A 514 -15.62 5.65 37.50
C ILE A 514 -16.96 4.99 37.88
N ASN A 515 -17.30 3.89 37.21
CA ASN A 515 -18.47 3.08 37.50
C ASN A 515 -18.04 1.60 37.62
N LEU A 516 -18.32 0.98 38.77
CA LEU A 516 -18.13 -0.46 39.02
C LEU A 516 -19.48 -1.12 39.20
N LYS A 517 -19.69 -2.24 38.51
CA LYS A 517 -20.90 -3.05 38.61
C LYS A 517 -20.55 -4.53 38.56
N GLN A 518 -20.90 -5.27 39.62
CA GLN A 518 -20.59 -6.70 39.74
C GLN A 518 -19.09 -7.00 39.58
N GLY A 519 -18.23 -6.14 40.13
CA GLY A 519 -16.77 -6.25 40.05
C GLY A 519 -16.11 -6.18 41.42
N ASP A 520 -15.43 -7.25 41.83
CA ASP A 520 -14.90 -7.39 43.19
C ASP A 520 -13.37 -7.21 43.23
N HIS A 521 -12.83 -6.92 44.42
CA HIS A 521 -11.38 -6.89 44.69
C HIS A 521 -10.55 -5.93 43.81
N ASN A 522 -11.17 -4.91 43.19
CA ASN A 522 -10.46 -3.93 42.39
C ASN A 522 -9.76 -2.88 43.27
N ASP A 523 -8.58 -2.43 42.86
CA ASP A 523 -7.81 -1.33 43.45
C ASP A 523 -8.08 -0.04 42.67
N ILE A 524 -8.74 0.95 43.29
CA ILE A 524 -9.04 2.26 42.71
C ILE A 524 -8.23 3.32 43.47
N LEU A 525 -7.11 3.76 42.91
CA LEU A 525 -6.07 4.50 43.63
C LEU A 525 -5.74 5.85 42.95
N ASP A 526 -5.68 6.95 43.71
CA ASP A 526 -5.15 8.25 43.26
C ASP A 526 -5.81 8.85 41.99
N ASN A 527 -7.04 8.44 41.64
CA ASN A 527 -7.73 8.94 40.45
C ASN A 527 -8.41 10.29 40.71
N ILE A 528 -8.48 11.13 39.69
CA ILE A 528 -9.14 12.44 39.71
C ILE A 528 -10.44 12.34 38.91
N ALA A 529 -11.57 12.13 39.60
CA ALA A 529 -12.89 11.91 39.01
C ALA A 529 -13.84 13.08 39.32
N ASN A 530 -13.65 14.20 38.61
CA ASN A 530 -14.28 15.49 38.89
C ASN A 530 -15.20 15.99 37.76
N TYR A 531 -16.17 16.83 38.09
CA TYR A 531 -17.07 17.50 37.12
C TYR A 531 -17.89 16.56 36.23
N ASN A 532 -18.06 15.29 36.60
CA ASN A 532 -18.92 14.34 35.88
C ASN A 532 -20.40 14.59 36.26
N THR A 533 -21.33 14.32 35.34
CA THR A 533 -22.74 14.73 35.49
C THR A 533 -23.56 13.82 36.43
N LEU A 534 -23.08 12.62 36.72
CA LEU A 534 -23.56 11.78 37.81
C LEU A 534 -22.54 11.82 38.96
N ASN A 535 -21.90 10.69 39.27
CA ASN A 535 -21.04 10.57 40.44
C ASN A 535 -19.55 10.67 40.07
N GLY A 536 -18.70 11.03 41.02
CA GLY A 536 -17.25 10.82 40.86
C GLY A 536 -16.95 9.33 40.73
N LEU A 537 -17.41 8.54 41.72
CA LEU A 537 -17.37 7.08 41.71
C LEU A 537 -18.75 6.47 41.98
N THR A 538 -19.14 5.46 41.20
CA THR A 538 -20.32 4.61 41.41
C THR A 538 -19.87 3.16 41.62
N ILE A 539 -20.44 2.46 42.61
CA ILE A 539 -20.06 1.09 43.00
C ILE A 539 -21.34 0.29 43.30
N GLU A 540 -21.75 -0.61 42.41
CA GLU A 540 -23.01 -1.37 42.48
C GLU A 540 -22.77 -2.88 42.54
N ASN A 541 -23.38 -3.59 43.50
CA ASN A 541 -23.24 -5.05 43.67
C ASN A 541 -21.77 -5.51 43.62
N SER A 542 -20.85 -4.75 44.22
CA SER A 542 -19.40 -4.88 44.03
C SER A 542 -18.69 -4.86 45.38
N ASP A 543 -18.06 -5.97 45.75
CA ASP A 543 -17.57 -6.23 47.10
C ASP A 543 -16.04 -6.19 47.20
N LEU A 544 -15.53 -5.97 48.42
CA LEU A 544 -14.11 -6.12 48.77
C LEU A 544 -13.12 -5.24 47.96
N ASN A 545 -13.60 -4.22 47.26
CA ASN A 545 -12.77 -3.26 46.53
C ASN A 545 -12.04 -2.31 47.51
N ASN A 546 -10.87 -1.83 47.08
CA ASN A 546 -10.05 -0.87 47.83
C ASN A 546 -9.97 0.46 47.08
N ILE A 547 -10.53 1.51 47.66
CA ILE A 547 -10.68 2.83 47.05
C ILE A 547 -9.86 3.82 47.90
N SER A 548 -8.67 4.22 47.46
CA SER A 548 -7.82 5.12 48.24
C SER A 548 -7.24 6.33 47.50
N ASP A 549 -7.10 7.43 48.24
CA ASP A 549 -6.46 8.68 47.81
C ASP A 549 -7.13 9.41 46.63
N ASN A 550 -8.24 8.90 46.09
CA ASN A 550 -8.95 9.50 44.95
C ASN A 550 -9.55 10.87 45.27
N SER A 551 -9.65 11.71 44.25
CA SER A 551 -10.34 13.00 44.24
C SER A 551 -11.69 12.86 43.54
N ALA A 552 -12.78 13.21 44.21
CA ALA A 552 -14.15 13.18 43.67
C ALA A 552 -14.85 14.50 44.00
N MET A 553 -14.72 15.49 43.11
CA MET A 553 -15.14 16.87 43.33
C MET A 553 -16.04 17.43 42.24
N TYR A 554 -16.93 18.35 42.63
CA TYR A 554 -17.78 19.11 41.70
C TYR A 554 -18.65 18.26 40.75
N ASN A 555 -18.92 17.00 41.09
CA ASN A 555 -19.83 16.16 40.30
C ASN A 555 -21.30 16.56 40.59
N ASP A 556 -22.18 16.46 39.59
CA ASP A 556 -23.56 16.96 39.67
C ASP A 556 -24.52 16.08 40.49
N ASN A 557 -24.10 14.85 40.84
CA ASN A 557 -24.76 14.00 41.81
C ASN A 557 -23.89 13.81 43.07
N ASN A 558 -23.52 12.58 43.43
CA ASN A 558 -22.74 12.26 44.62
C ASN A 558 -21.23 12.30 44.31
N GLY A 559 -20.39 12.52 45.32
CA GLY A 559 -18.95 12.29 45.16
C GLY A 559 -18.65 10.80 44.97
N ILE A 560 -19.14 9.96 45.89
CA ILE A 560 -19.04 8.49 45.86
C ILE A 560 -20.41 7.89 46.19
N SER A 561 -20.87 6.90 45.42
CA SER A 561 -22.18 6.25 45.60
C SER A 561 -22.05 4.72 45.62
N LEU A 562 -22.59 4.07 46.65
CA LEU A 562 -22.62 2.62 46.81
C LEU A 562 -24.07 2.11 46.84
N LEU A 563 -24.33 1.00 46.15
CA LEU A 563 -25.58 0.26 46.20
C LEU A 563 -25.30 -1.25 46.27
N LEU A 564 -25.81 -1.92 47.31
CA LEU A 564 -25.66 -3.38 47.51
C LEU A 564 -24.19 -3.86 47.49
N SER A 565 -23.27 -3.04 48.01
CA SER A 565 -21.82 -3.24 47.89
C SER A 565 -21.18 -3.34 49.28
N ASP A 566 -20.75 -4.54 49.66
CA ASP A 566 -20.32 -4.89 51.02
C ASP A 566 -18.78 -4.97 51.17
N THR A 567 -18.28 -4.71 52.38
CA THR A 567 -16.88 -4.93 52.79
C THR A 567 -15.81 -4.15 52.00
N ASN A 568 -16.18 -3.08 51.28
CA ASN A 568 -15.24 -2.21 50.57
C ASN A 568 -14.49 -1.28 51.55
N ASN A 569 -13.30 -0.82 51.16
CA ASN A 569 -12.44 0.06 51.96
C ASN A 569 -12.22 1.42 51.29
N PHE A 570 -12.66 2.50 51.94
CA PHE A 570 -12.46 3.89 51.50
C PHE A 570 -11.45 4.57 52.41
N THR A 571 -10.24 4.83 51.90
CA THR A 571 -9.14 5.40 52.67
C THR A 571 -8.58 6.68 52.05
N ARG A 572 -8.48 7.78 52.80
CA ARG A 572 -7.83 9.06 52.39
C ARG A 572 -8.41 9.76 51.14
N ASN A 573 -9.55 9.34 50.60
CA ASN A 573 -10.18 10.01 49.45
C ASN A 573 -10.63 11.43 49.82
N THR A 574 -10.59 12.35 48.85
CA THR A 574 -11.02 13.75 49.01
C THR A 574 -12.28 14.01 48.18
N VAL A 575 -13.40 14.28 48.87
CA VAL A 575 -14.74 14.24 48.29
C VAL A 575 -15.48 15.55 48.60
N ASN A 576 -15.46 16.48 47.65
CA ASN A 576 -15.65 17.91 47.95
C ASN A 576 -16.52 18.66 46.93
N LEU A 577 -17.44 19.50 47.41
CA LEU A 577 -18.27 20.39 46.59
C LEU A 577 -19.13 19.66 45.52
N ASN A 578 -19.50 18.40 45.74
CA ASN A 578 -20.46 17.70 44.87
C ASN A 578 -21.89 18.20 45.16
N SER A 579 -22.72 18.28 44.11
CA SER A 579 -24.03 18.93 44.17
C SER A 579 -25.02 18.20 45.09
N GLN A 580 -24.93 16.88 45.21
CA GLN A 580 -25.70 16.08 46.17
C GLN A 580 -24.83 15.62 47.35
N ASN A 581 -24.65 14.33 47.57
CA ASN A 581 -23.99 13.83 48.79
C ASN A 581 -22.49 13.70 48.57
N GLY A 582 -21.69 13.81 49.64
CA GLY A 582 -20.27 13.46 49.56
C GLY A 582 -20.13 11.97 49.30
N MET A 583 -20.63 11.15 50.23
CA MET A 583 -20.71 9.71 50.10
C MET A 583 -22.12 9.21 50.46
N GLU A 584 -22.69 8.32 49.65
CA GLU A 584 -23.99 7.68 49.90
C GLU A 584 -23.86 6.17 49.82
N LEU A 585 -24.36 5.46 50.82
CA LEU A 585 -24.43 4.00 50.86
C LEU A 585 -25.90 3.58 51.00
N ASP A 586 -26.44 2.81 50.06
CA ASP A 586 -27.72 2.10 50.22
C ASP A 586 -27.51 0.59 50.30
N THR A 587 -28.05 -0.02 51.35
CA THR A 587 -28.05 -1.47 51.61
C THR A 587 -26.64 -2.10 51.52
N SER A 588 -25.62 -1.30 51.86
CA SER A 588 -24.19 -1.58 51.67
C SER A 588 -23.48 -1.61 53.03
N ASN A 589 -22.92 -2.76 53.40
CA ASN A 589 -22.64 -3.15 54.79
C ASN A 589 -21.17 -3.54 55.00
N TYR A 590 -20.71 -3.57 56.25
CA TYR A 590 -19.32 -3.91 56.63
C TYR A 590 -18.21 -3.05 56.00
N ASN A 591 -18.58 -1.97 55.29
CA ASN A 591 -17.66 -1.08 54.61
C ASN A 591 -16.83 -0.28 55.63
N THR A 592 -15.55 -0.07 55.35
CA THR A 592 -14.66 0.78 56.14
C THR A 592 -14.47 2.11 55.45
N ILE A 593 -14.70 3.22 56.17
CA ILE A 593 -14.55 4.58 55.66
C ILE A 593 -13.64 5.32 56.65
N THR A 594 -12.36 5.52 56.30
CA THR A 594 -11.36 6.12 57.20
C THR A 594 -10.41 7.11 56.54
N GLN A 595 -9.95 8.11 57.31
CA GLN A 595 -9.02 9.16 56.86
C GLN A 595 -9.48 10.03 55.67
N ASN A 596 -10.72 9.87 55.18
CA ASN A 596 -11.25 10.63 54.04
C ASN A 596 -11.56 12.08 54.43
N THR A 597 -11.44 13.00 53.47
CA THR A 597 -11.84 14.40 53.62
C THR A 597 -13.11 14.64 52.81
N ILE A 598 -14.27 14.61 53.48
CA ILE A 598 -15.59 14.68 52.84
C ILE A 598 -16.28 15.96 53.33
N GLN A 599 -16.38 16.95 52.46
CA GLN A 599 -16.73 18.30 52.89
C GLN A 599 -17.46 19.14 51.84
N ASN A 600 -18.24 20.12 52.31
CA ASN A 600 -18.90 21.14 51.48
C ASN A 600 -19.94 20.59 50.46
N ASN A 601 -20.29 19.32 50.54
CA ASN A 601 -21.36 18.69 49.74
C ASN A 601 -22.73 19.11 50.31
N THR A 602 -23.86 18.76 49.69
CA THR A 602 -25.20 19.03 50.27
C THR A 602 -25.37 18.33 51.62
N LYS A 603 -24.98 17.05 51.72
CA LYS A 603 -24.74 16.28 52.96
C LYS A 603 -23.44 15.50 52.79
N ASP A 604 -22.62 15.34 53.83
CA ASP A 604 -21.31 14.71 53.65
C ASP A 604 -21.35 13.17 53.60
N ILE A 605 -22.08 12.50 54.50
CA ILE A 605 -22.33 11.03 54.40
C ILE A 605 -23.82 10.72 54.62
N ILE A 606 -24.40 9.84 53.79
CA ILE A 606 -25.68 9.15 54.02
C ILE A 606 -25.46 7.64 54.16
N LEU A 607 -26.18 7.03 55.11
CA LEU A 607 -26.41 5.58 55.17
C LEU A 607 -27.92 5.30 55.05
N VAL A 608 -28.31 4.46 54.09
CA VAL A 608 -29.68 3.99 53.85
C VAL A 608 -29.69 2.46 53.99
N ASN A 609 -30.56 1.89 54.84
CA ASN A 609 -30.67 0.44 55.07
C ASN A 609 -29.39 -0.33 55.50
N CYS A 610 -28.27 0.36 55.73
CA CYS A 610 -26.95 -0.23 56.00
C CYS A 610 -26.79 -0.73 57.44
N ILE A 611 -25.96 -1.76 57.63
CA ILE A 611 -25.48 -2.23 58.94
C ILE A 611 -23.94 -2.37 58.99
N VAL A 612 -23.38 -2.25 60.21
CA VAL A 612 -21.97 -2.57 60.54
C VAL A 612 -20.88 -1.84 59.72
N ASN A 613 -21.17 -0.66 59.16
CA ASN A 613 -20.14 0.17 58.51
C ASN A 613 -19.25 0.89 59.55
N PHE A 614 -17.93 0.88 59.32
CA PHE A 614 -16.92 1.46 60.23
C PHE A 614 -16.46 2.83 59.74
N ILE A 615 -17.05 3.91 60.28
CA ILE A 615 -16.77 5.29 59.88
C ILE A 615 -15.98 6.00 60.99
N TYR A 616 -14.68 6.22 60.78
CA TYR A 616 -13.78 6.80 61.80
C TYR A 616 -12.64 7.62 61.19
N ASN A 617 -12.05 8.55 61.94
CA ASN A 617 -10.93 9.41 61.48
C ASN A 617 -11.15 10.22 60.18
N ASN A 618 -12.39 10.41 59.72
CA ASN A 618 -12.70 11.23 58.55
C ASN A 618 -12.87 12.71 58.93
N THR A 619 -12.42 13.60 58.05
CA THR A 619 -12.66 15.05 58.15
C THR A 619 -13.99 15.37 57.50
N LEU A 620 -15.04 15.55 58.32
CA LEU A 620 -16.37 15.97 57.88
C LEU A 620 -16.60 17.43 58.25
N THR A 621 -16.57 18.33 57.27
CA THR A 621 -16.78 19.77 57.52
C THR A 621 -17.65 20.44 56.47
N LYS A 622 -18.41 21.46 56.90
CA LYS A 622 -19.12 22.36 55.99
C LYS A 622 -18.54 23.75 56.15
N VAL A 623 -17.42 23.99 55.46
CA VAL A 623 -16.90 25.34 55.26
C VAL A 623 -17.95 26.09 54.45
N LEU A 624 -18.40 27.25 54.95
CA LEU A 624 -19.19 28.14 54.11
C LEU A 624 -18.33 28.49 52.90
N PRO A 625 -18.75 28.18 51.66
CA PRO A 625 -17.91 28.41 50.50
C PRO A 625 -17.53 29.90 50.47
N PRO A 626 -16.25 30.25 50.22
CA PRO A 626 -15.87 31.62 49.97
C PRO A 626 -16.82 32.16 48.90
N ILE A 627 -17.46 33.30 49.17
CA ILE A 627 -18.30 33.96 48.18
C ILE A 627 -17.43 34.15 46.94
N PRO A 628 -17.83 33.67 45.75
CA PRO A 628 -17.07 33.87 44.53
C PRO A 628 -17.17 35.35 44.10
N GLY A 629 -16.44 36.20 44.81
CA GLY A 629 -15.80 37.36 44.18
C GLY A 629 -15.03 36.83 42.98
N GLY A 630 -15.09 37.58 41.88
CA GLY A 630 -14.76 37.04 40.56
C GLY A 630 -13.43 36.31 40.55
N VAL A 631 -13.39 35.17 39.87
CA VAL A 631 -12.11 34.62 39.40
C VAL A 631 -11.44 35.72 38.59
N ASP A 632 -10.32 36.25 39.10
CA ASP A 632 -9.37 36.93 38.23
C ASP A 632 -9.02 35.92 37.13
N GLY A 633 -9.19 36.34 35.87
CA GLY A 633 -9.02 35.45 34.73
C GLY A 633 -7.61 34.86 34.79
N ALA A 634 -7.52 33.53 34.72
CA ALA A 634 -6.27 32.79 34.93
C ALA A 634 -5.08 33.49 34.26
N ASP A 635 -4.04 33.77 35.04
CA ASP A 635 -2.84 34.43 34.53
C ASP A 635 -2.36 33.69 33.28
N GLY A 636 -2.22 34.45 32.18
CA GLY A 636 -1.90 33.86 30.89
C GLY A 636 -0.58 33.12 30.99
N ALA A 637 -0.61 31.80 30.73
CA ALA A 637 0.48 30.88 31.01
C ALA A 637 1.85 31.47 30.64
N ASP A 638 2.78 31.44 31.60
CA ASP A 638 4.13 31.96 31.41
C ASP A 638 4.73 31.41 30.11
N GLY A 639 5.21 32.31 29.27
CA GLY A 639 5.77 31.94 27.97
C GLY A 639 6.96 31.04 28.19
N ALA A 640 6.87 29.79 27.74
CA ALA A 640 7.84 28.73 28.02
C ALA A 640 9.30 29.22 27.90
N ASP A 641 10.09 28.99 28.95
CA ASP A 641 11.49 29.38 29.00
C ASP A 641 12.22 28.91 27.73
N GLY A 642 12.94 29.83 27.10
CA GLY A 642 13.76 29.51 25.95
C GLY A 642 14.84 28.53 26.37
N ALA A 643 14.83 27.31 25.81
CA ALA A 643 15.73 26.24 26.21
C ALA A 643 17.20 26.69 26.15
N ASP A 644 17.87 26.72 27.31
CA ASP A 644 19.30 27.04 27.40
C ASP A 644 20.10 26.05 26.57
N GLY A 645 21.00 26.58 25.73
CA GLY A 645 21.82 25.79 24.84
C GLY A 645 22.86 24.98 25.61
N ALA A 646 22.69 23.66 25.63
CA ALA A 646 23.70 22.74 26.15
C ALA A 646 24.86 22.59 25.16
N ASP A 647 25.81 23.53 25.18
CA ASP A 647 27.12 23.34 24.56
C ASP A 647 27.82 22.13 25.21
N GLY A 648 28.28 21.21 24.37
CA GLY A 648 28.45 19.81 24.76
C GLY A 648 29.74 19.44 25.50
N VAL A 649 29.73 18.23 26.05
CA VAL A 649 30.95 17.43 26.22
C VAL A 649 31.17 16.63 24.94
N ASP A 650 32.37 16.74 24.36
CA ASP A 650 32.80 15.86 23.28
C ASP A 650 32.75 14.41 23.78
N GLY A 651 32.09 13.53 23.01
CA GLY A 651 32.15 12.10 23.26
C GLY A 651 33.58 11.61 23.07
N ALA A 652 34.07 10.77 23.98
CA ALA A 652 35.35 10.08 23.76
C ALA A 652 35.25 9.25 22.48
N ASP A 653 36.29 9.30 21.63
CA ASP A 653 36.36 8.52 20.40
C ASP A 653 36.02 7.05 20.69
N GLY A 654 35.07 6.51 19.94
CA GLY A 654 34.73 5.09 20.02
C GLY A 654 35.96 4.26 19.66
N ALA A 655 36.27 3.24 20.46
CA ALA A 655 37.34 2.32 20.14
C ALA A 655 37.10 1.71 18.75
N ASP A 656 38.14 1.67 17.91
CA ASP A 656 38.06 1.13 16.55
C ASP A 656 37.36 -0.24 16.56
N GLY A 657 36.35 -0.39 15.70
CA GLY A 657 35.67 -1.67 15.52
C GLY A 657 36.68 -2.73 15.11
N ALA A 658 36.70 -3.87 15.80
CA ALA A 658 37.65 -4.94 15.53
C ALA A 658 37.60 -5.33 14.04
N ASP A 659 38.78 -5.44 13.41
CA ASP A 659 38.91 -5.79 11.99
C ASP A 659 38.02 -6.99 11.66
N GLY A 660 37.15 -6.81 10.66
CA GLY A 660 36.25 -7.86 10.20
C GLY A 660 37.07 -9.10 9.84
N ALA A 661 36.65 -10.27 10.35
CA ALA A 661 37.37 -11.52 10.15
C ALA A 661 37.67 -11.71 8.66
N GLY A 662 38.96 -11.82 8.32
CA GLY A 662 39.42 -11.86 6.95
C GLY A 662 38.64 -12.88 6.13
N GLY A 663 38.04 -12.44 5.03
CA GLY A 663 37.23 -13.30 4.17
C GLY A 663 38.02 -14.55 3.79
N ALA A 664 37.43 -15.72 4.01
CA ALA A 664 38.09 -16.98 3.74
C ALA A 664 38.64 -17.00 2.30
N ASP A 665 39.91 -17.41 2.14
CA ASP A 665 40.53 -17.56 0.84
C ASP A 665 39.60 -18.37 -0.08
N GLY A 666 39.28 -17.79 -1.25
CA GLY A 666 38.41 -18.44 -2.22
C GLY A 666 38.95 -19.82 -2.53
N ALA A 667 38.11 -20.85 -2.35
CA ALA A 667 38.52 -22.24 -2.49
C ALA A 667 39.27 -22.44 -3.81
N GLY A 668 40.50 -22.95 -3.71
CA GLY A 668 41.40 -23.08 -4.86
C GLY A 668 40.68 -23.76 -6.02
N GLY A 669 40.68 -23.10 -7.18
CA GLY A 669 39.96 -23.59 -8.36
C GLY A 669 40.35 -25.03 -8.64
N ALA A 670 39.35 -25.92 -8.72
CA ALA A 670 39.60 -27.34 -8.90
C ALA A 670 40.46 -27.59 -10.14
N ASP A 671 41.47 -28.45 -10.00
CA ASP A 671 42.34 -28.85 -11.11
C ASP A 671 41.49 -29.27 -12.31
N GLY A 672 41.81 -28.72 -13.48
CA GLY A 672 41.05 -28.95 -14.70
C GLY A 672 41.03 -30.45 -15.02
N ALA A 673 39.82 -31.04 -14.99
CA ALA A 673 39.66 -32.49 -15.11
C ALA A 673 40.31 -33.04 -16.39
N ASP A 674 41.13 -34.09 -16.24
CA ASP A 674 41.79 -34.76 -17.35
C ASP A 674 40.78 -35.14 -18.45
N GLY A 675 41.14 -34.84 -19.70
CA GLY A 675 40.22 -34.90 -20.83
C GLY A 675 39.70 -36.30 -21.14
N VAL A 676 38.48 -36.60 -20.68
CA VAL A 676 37.71 -37.77 -21.11
C VAL A 676 37.17 -37.53 -22.52
N ALA A 677 37.22 -38.56 -23.36
CA ALA A 677 37.15 -38.39 -24.81
C ALA A 677 35.74 -38.14 -25.39
N ASP A 678 35.74 -37.28 -26.41
CA ASP A 678 34.90 -37.33 -27.62
C ASP A 678 33.37 -37.17 -27.48
N THR A 679 32.92 -35.91 -27.48
CA THR A 679 31.86 -35.46 -28.40
C THR A 679 32.01 -33.97 -28.74
N GLY A 680 32.01 -33.65 -30.04
CA GLY A 680 31.65 -32.33 -30.62
C GLY A 680 32.14 -31.06 -29.91
N ALA A 681 33.30 -30.53 -30.31
CA ALA A 681 33.83 -29.28 -29.76
C ALA A 681 33.01 -28.03 -30.13
N PHE A 682 32.20 -27.53 -29.19
CA PHE A 682 31.89 -26.11 -29.10
C PHE A 682 33.07 -25.40 -28.43
N SER A 683 33.57 -24.31 -29.00
CA SER A 683 34.72 -23.61 -28.45
C SER A 683 34.36 -22.85 -27.17
N ILE A 684 35.21 -22.95 -26.15
CA ILE A 684 35.06 -22.24 -24.87
C ILE A 684 34.97 -20.72 -25.10
N ALA A 685 35.59 -20.21 -26.17
CA ALA A 685 35.46 -18.82 -26.61
C ALA A 685 34.01 -18.42 -26.93
N VAL A 686 33.21 -19.24 -27.61
CA VAL A 686 31.80 -18.91 -27.91
C VAL A 686 30.98 -18.87 -26.62
N ILE A 687 31.20 -19.81 -25.69
CA ILE A 687 30.53 -19.79 -24.38
C ILE A 687 30.96 -18.55 -23.57
N ALA A 688 32.23 -18.17 -23.61
CA ALA A 688 32.73 -16.96 -22.96
C ALA A 688 32.20 -15.66 -23.58
N VAL A 689 32.02 -15.61 -24.91
CA VAL A 689 31.35 -14.48 -25.61
C VAL A 689 29.88 -14.40 -25.25
N ILE A 690 29.16 -15.53 -25.18
CA ILE A 690 27.74 -15.56 -24.77
C ILE A 690 27.59 -15.10 -23.32
N ILE A 691 28.40 -15.64 -22.40
CA ILE A 691 28.38 -15.23 -20.99
C ILE A 691 28.81 -13.76 -20.86
N GLY A 692 29.85 -13.31 -21.58
CA GLY A 692 30.30 -11.92 -21.59
C GLY A 692 29.24 -10.95 -22.10
N ALA A 693 28.57 -11.28 -23.21
CA ALA A 693 27.48 -10.50 -23.79
C ALA A 693 26.26 -10.42 -22.86
N VAL A 694 25.84 -11.54 -22.29
CA VAL A 694 24.71 -11.60 -21.35
C VAL A 694 25.04 -10.86 -20.05
N VAL A 695 26.23 -11.07 -19.47
CA VAL A 695 26.67 -10.35 -18.26
C VAL A 695 26.86 -8.86 -18.52
N ALA A 696 27.38 -8.45 -19.69
CA ALA A 696 27.49 -7.04 -20.04
C ALA A 696 26.11 -6.40 -20.25
N GLY A 697 25.20 -7.06 -20.96
CA GLY A 697 23.81 -6.62 -21.15
C GLY A 697 23.07 -6.46 -19.82
N ILE A 698 23.13 -7.48 -18.95
CA ILE A 698 22.57 -7.44 -17.60
C ILE A 698 23.24 -6.36 -16.74
N SER A 699 24.56 -6.21 -16.81
CA SER A 699 25.29 -5.16 -16.06
C SER A 699 24.91 -3.76 -16.52
N ILE A 700 24.77 -3.52 -17.82
CA ILE A 700 24.36 -2.23 -18.37
C ILE A 700 22.89 -1.94 -18.05
N PHE A 701 22.01 -2.94 -18.14
CA PHE A 701 20.61 -2.83 -17.72
C PHE A 701 20.48 -2.50 -16.23
N LEU A 702 21.15 -3.26 -15.36
CA LEU A 702 21.18 -3.00 -13.91
C LEU A 702 21.81 -1.64 -13.60
N HIS A 703 22.89 -1.24 -14.27
CA HIS A 703 23.52 0.06 -14.06
C HIS A 703 22.63 1.21 -14.56
N PHE A 704 21.91 1.03 -15.67
CA PHE A 704 20.91 1.98 -16.15
C PHE A 704 19.76 2.12 -15.14
N GLN A 705 19.17 1.01 -14.70
CA GLN A 705 18.08 0.98 -13.71
C GLN A 705 18.54 1.56 -12.36
N MET A 706 19.73 1.21 -11.85
CA MET A 706 20.29 1.82 -10.64
C MET A 706 20.58 3.31 -10.83
N SER A 707 21.06 3.76 -11.98
CA SER A 707 21.27 5.19 -12.27
C SER A 707 19.95 5.96 -12.40
N LYS A 708 18.87 5.29 -12.83
CA LYS A 708 17.52 5.85 -12.94
C LYS A 708 16.88 5.93 -11.56
N LYS A 709 16.82 4.80 -10.83
CA LYS A 709 16.34 4.72 -9.43
C LYS A 709 17.10 5.67 -8.50
N ASN A 710 18.41 5.86 -8.67
CA ASN A 710 19.17 6.88 -7.93
C ASN A 710 18.86 8.32 -8.36
N ARG A 711 18.56 8.59 -9.64
CA ARG A 711 18.11 9.92 -10.09
C ARG A 711 16.72 10.24 -9.56
N ASP A 712 15.79 9.29 -9.68
CA ASP A 712 14.41 9.43 -9.23
C ASP A 712 14.34 9.54 -7.71
N LEU A 713 15.14 8.77 -6.96
CA LEU A 713 15.31 8.92 -5.51
C LEU A 713 15.90 10.29 -5.13
N ASN A 714 16.91 10.78 -5.85
CA ASN A 714 17.45 12.12 -5.61
C ASN A 714 16.44 13.24 -5.95
N ASP A 715 15.59 13.05 -6.94
CA ASP A 715 14.53 14.00 -7.29
C ASP A 715 13.33 13.91 -6.33
N MET A 716 13.00 12.73 -5.79
CA MET A 716 12.11 12.56 -4.63
C MET A 716 12.65 13.27 -3.40
N ILE A 717 13.91 13.04 -3.02
CA ILE A 717 14.57 13.71 -1.89
C ILE A 717 14.61 15.24 -2.11
N ARG A 718 14.78 15.70 -3.36
CA ARG A 718 14.70 17.11 -3.73
C ARG A 718 13.28 17.68 -3.60
N ARG A 719 12.26 16.94 -4.03
CA ARG A 719 10.83 17.30 -3.90
C ARG A 719 10.38 17.34 -2.44
N LEU A 720 10.74 16.32 -1.64
CA LEU A 720 10.54 16.28 -0.19
C LEU A 720 11.21 17.46 0.52
N LYS A 721 12.47 17.78 0.18
CA LYS A 721 13.15 18.98 0.69
C LYS A 721 12.53 20.31 0.24
N THR A 722 11.61 20.31 -0.74
CA THR A 722 10.78 21.47 -1.07
C THR A 722 9.40 21.47 -0.42
N SER A 723 8.77 20.31 -0.15
CA SER A 723 7.48 20.23 0.56
C SER A 723 7.62 20.40 2.07
N ILE A 724 8.75 20.00 2.67
CA ILE A 724 9.06 20.17 4.11
C ILE A 724 9.25 21.66 4.50
N LYS A 725 9.11 22.61 3.55
CA LYS A 725 9.01 24.05 3.87
C LYS A 725 7.63 24.40 4.44
N ALA A 726 7.46 24.14 5.72
CA ALA A 726 6.27 24.50 6.50
C ALA A 726 5.86 25.98 6.28
N PRO A 727 4.55 26.27 6.19
CA PRO A 727 4.05 27.64 6.06
C PRO A 727 4.38 28.44 7.33
N LYS A 728 5.09 29.56 7.18
CA LYS A 728 5.32 30.46 8.32
C LYS A 728 4.00 31.07 8.81
N PRO A 729 3.75 31.12 10.13
CA PRO A 729 2.55 31.75 10.67
C PRO A 729 2.50 33.24 10.33
N ALA A 730 1.29 33.75 10.06
CA ALA A 730 1.08 35.13 9.66
C ALA A 730 1.00 36.08 10.87
N GLN A 731 1.81 37.14 10.87
CA GLN A 731 1.67 38.30 11.75
C GLN A 731 1.92 39.63 11.00
N PRO A 732 1.44 40.79 11.50
CA PRO A 732 0.81 41.78 10.62
C PRO A 732 1.66 42.99 10.20
N ASN A 733 1.28 43.54 9.04
CA ASN A 733 1.43 44.93 8.57
C ASN A 733 2.45 45.87 9.27
N MET A 734 3.52 46.25 8.56
CA MET A 734 3.93 47.66 8.44
C MET A 734 4.69 47.99 7.13
N LYS A 735 4.20 49.04 6.44
CA LYS A 735 4.93 50.09 5.68
C LYS A 735 6.04 49.68 4.67
N ALA A 736 5.77 49.94 3.39
CA ALA A 736 6.80 50.21 2.37
C ALA A 736 7.54 51.56 2.65
N PRO A 737 8.68 51.91 2.00
CA PRO A 737 8.64 52.44 0.62
C PRO A 737 9.95 52.39 -0.25
N ILE A 738 9.87 52.96 -1.48
CA ILE A 738 10.94 53.48 -2.38
C ILE A 738 11.74 52.52 -3.32
N LYS A 739 11.33 52.56 -4.60
CA LYS A 739 12.08 52.62 -5.88
C LYS A 739 13.63 52.45 -5.93
N ASN A 740 14.09 51.58 -6.83
CA ASN A 740 14.79 51.99 -8.08
C ASN A 740 14.80 50.81 -9.10
N THR A 741 14.41 50.93 -10.37
CA THR A 741 14.90 51.76 -11.50
C THR A 741 16.27 51.34 -12.07
N GLN A 742 16.31 50.35 -12.96
CA GLN A 742 16.90 50.59 -14.28
C GLN A 742 16.30 49.70 -15.40
N ALA A 743 16.86 49.75 -16.61
CA ALA A 743 16.16 49.48 -17.87
C ALA A 743 17.13 49.26 -19.06
N LYS A 744 16.54 49.01 -20.25
CA LYS A 744 17.13 48.93 -21.61
C LYS A 744 17.49 47.50 -22.07
N LYS A 745 17.39 47.12 -23.36
CA LYS A 745 16.63 47.66 -24.54
C LYS A 745 16.72 46.65 -25.72
N LYS A 746 15.61 46.45 -26.47
CA LYS A 746 15.46 46.11 -27.93
C LYS A 746 14.11 45.36 -28.11
N ALA A 747 13.04 45.79 -28.80
CA ALA A 747 12.64 46.94 -29.66
C ALA A 747 12.56 46.67 -31.19
N GLY A 748 11.33 46.49 -31.69
CA GLY A 748 10.90 46.44 -33.11
C GLY A 748 9.65 45.55 -33.27
N LYS A 749 8.40 46.06 -33.33
CA LYS A 749 7.65 46.74 -34.44
C LYS A 749 7.45 45.83 -35.67
N LYS A 750 6.25 45.68 -36.28
CA LYS A 750 4.92 46.38 -36.25
C LYS A 750 3.79 45.34 -36.02
N LYS A 751 2.53 45.59 -35.61
CA LYS A 751 1.56 46.72 -35.59
C LYS A 751 0.59 46.82 -36.80
N GLU A 752 -0.64 46.36 -36.61
CA GLU A 752 -1.97 46.92 -37.03
C GLU A 752 -3.05 45.98 -36.42
N ASP A 753 -3.96 46.38 -35.51
CA ASP A 753 -5.02 47.41 -35.49
C ASP A 753 -6.30 47.05 -36.29
N ILE A 754 -7.42 46.77 -35.61
CA ILE A 754 -8.79 47.23 -35.98
C ILE A 754 -9.86 46.98 -34.87
N LYS A 755 -10.49 48.09 -34.43
CA LYS A 755 -11.88 48.29 -33.90
C LYS A 755 -12.48 47.45 -32.74
N LYS A 756 -12.53 48.10 -31.57
CA LYS A 756 -13.68 48.16 -30.62
C LYS A 756 -14.94 48.79 -31.29
N PRO A 757 -16.20 48.62 -30.81
CA PRO A 757 -16.70 49.20 -29.52
C PRO A 757 -17.82 48.43 -28.75
N VAL A 758 -17.80 48.35 -27.40
CA VAL A 758 -18.48 49.20 -26.36
C VAL A 758 -20.00 48.98 -26.14
N LYS A 759 -20.35 48.45 -24.95
CA LYS A 759 -21.40 48.79 -23.92
C LYS A 759 -21.60 47.55 -23.00
N GLU A 760 -22.10 47.55 -21.76
CA GLU A 760 -22.42 48.53 -20.67
C GLU A 760 -22.27 47.72 -19.31
N ILE A 761 -22.02 48.20 -18.07
CA ILE A 761 -22.84 48.94 -17.04
C ILE A 761 -24.30 48.42 -16.95
N GLU A 762 -24.95 48.02 -15.84
CA GLU A 762 -24.94 48.27 -14.36
C GLU A 762 -25.20 46.89 -13.63
N ALA A 763 -24.86 46.52 -12.39
CA ALA A 763 -24.77 47.10 -11.03
C ALA A 763 -25.98 46.84 -10.07
N ILE A 764 -25.76 45.97 -9.05
CA ILE A 764 -26.38 45.90 -7.70
C ILE A 764 -27.88 45.50 -7.55
N LYS A 765 -28.16 44.35 -6.87
CA LYS A 765 -29.01 44.23 -5.63
C LYS A 765 -29.33 42.78 -5.21
N GLU A 766 -29.22 42.49 -3.91
CA GLU A 766 -29.99 41.43 -3.22
C GLU A 766 -31.43 41.93 -2.89
N PRO A 767 -32.37 41.05 -2.48
CA PRO A 767 -32.55 40.86 -1.03
C PRO A 767 -32.99 39.45 -0.54
N THR A 768 -32.71 39.23 0.75
CA THR A 768 -32.98 38.10 1.64
C THR A 768 -34.39 37.44 1.67
N LYS A 769 -34.43 36.19 2.16
CA LYS A 769 -35.26 35.58 3.26
C LYS A 769 -36.11 34.30 2.97
N LYS A 770 -36.18 33.46 4.02
CA LYS A 770 -36.77 32.10 4.11
C LYS A 770 -38.30 32.08 4.30
N VAL A 771 -38.99 30.98 3.93
CA VAL A 771 -40.05 30.29 4.73
C VAL A 771 -40.42 28.92 4.07
N PRO A 772 -40.82 27.86 4.81
CA PRO A 772 -40.87 26.48 4.30
C PRO A 772 -42.26 25.94 3.86
N ILE A 773 -42.26 24.78 3.19
CA ILE A 773 -43.45 24.05 2.68
C ILE A 773 -43.87 22.91 3.64
N LYS A 774 -45.16 22.55 3.65
CA LYS A 774 -45.82 21.70 4.66
C LYS A 774 -45.82 20.20 4.34
N LYS A 775 -45.86 19.38 5.38
CA LYS A 775 -46.27 17.95 5.33
C LYS A 775 -47.76 17.82 5.02
N THR A 776 -48.16 16.76 4.31
CA THR A 776 -49.57 16.44 3.99
C THR A 776 -49.97 15.11 4.63
N GLN A 777 -51.07 15.09 5.39
CA GLN A 777 -51.65 13.86 5.94
C GLN A 777 -52.73 13.28 5.01
N VAL A 778 -52.82 11.95 4.91
CA VAL A 778 -53.95 11.23 4.28
C VAL A 778 -54.55 10.24 5.28
N LYS A 779 -55.88 10.06 5.23
CA LYS A 779 -56.68 9.41 6.28
C LYS A 779 -56.83 7.90 6.07
N LYS A 780 -56.79 7.12 7.17
CA LYS A 780 -57.28 5.72 7.23
C LYS A 780 -58.81 5.66 7.29
N LYS A 781 -59.45 4.66 6.65
CA LYS A 781 -60.52 3.78 7.20
C LYS A 781 -60.90 2.66 6.17
N PRO A 782 -61.59 1.56 6.56
CA PRO A 782 -61.11 0.21 6.18
C PRO A 782 -62.19 -0.79 5.68
N ALA A 783 -61.77 -2.01 5.33
CA ALA A 783 -62.66 -3.18 5.23
C ALA A 783 -62.00 -4.53 5.62
N LYS A 784 -62.71 -5.31 6.46
CA LYS A 784 -62.86 -6.79 6.54
C LYS A 784 -61.72 -7.70 6.02
N LYS A 785 -61.07 -8.50 6.89
CA LYS A 785 -61.51 -9.78 7.54
C LYS A 785 -61.33 -11.05 6.69
N THR A 786 -60.41 -11.91 7.14
CA THR A 786 -60.57 -13.39 7.20
C THR A 786 -59.71 -13.95 8.34
N GLN A 787 -60.03 -15.15 8.84
CA GLN A 787 -59.31 -15.84 9.92
C GLN A 787 -58.89 -17.23 9.46
N ALA A 788 -57.74 -17.73 9.92
CA ALA A 788 -57.45 -19.16 10.06
C ALA A 788 -56.50 -19.37 11.25
N THR A 789 -56.62 -20.49 11.96
CA THR A 789 -55.86 -20.77 13.20
C THR A 789 -55.44 -22.24 13.29
N LYS A 790 -54.24 -22.47 13.86
CA LYS A 790 -53.79 -23.59 14.73
C LYS A 790 -52.27 -23.44 14.94
N LYS A 791 -51.72 -23.61 16.15
CA LYS A 791 -51.41 -24.87 16.87
C LYS A 791 -50.48 -25.80 16.06
N SER A 792 -49.50 -26.48 16.68
CA SER A 792 -49.21 -26.60 18.13
C SER A 792 -48.45 -25.41 18.72
#